data_AF-A0AA95G1K9-F1
#
_entry.id   AF-A0AA95G1K9-F1
#
_cell.length_a   1.000
_cell.length_b   1.000
_cell.length_c   1.000
_cell.angle_alpha   90.00
_cell.angle_beta   90.00
_cell.angle_gamma   90.00
#
_symmetry.space_group_name_H-M   'P 1'
#
loop_
_entity.id
_entity.type
_entity.pdbx_description
1 polymer ?
#
loop_
_entity_poly.entity_id
_entity_poly.type
_entity_poly.pdbx_seq_one_letter_code
_entity_poly.pdbx_strand_id
1 'polypeptide(L)'
;MRLEAGEALTRFTVSLAHNERFAEFFTGEAVDAAMDYQFANGKGPVQESFCRRIFRRDAAQRAVVPERALPAASVTYTGASDTVTFSGVQTVATHSQRWLRVTLHAPKAGHYPFQIATCGGVRLWCNSAQAACFMPFTRNTPQTLSIEIALQAGDNALLVHLDELFERDTIFTFRMIYLGDTPLETTLPGINDRDVDALQAFLDSLPATAVVQHQQLTLPCLAGVNLTLCGAVYSLGNDGIATCPLDFGMLMTGKNGLVLPLPASLGLGHYRMELTATIGGVTMSRHLSITVMGALPGSEGVLETRKREALSYIAEHGVPRTGRLLAMLHVGESGPQAQELLVSTLQRISARQDCSDFSMVPLLWIWHDFHGEHFPAVLWKRVRSAIIGYRYGYDELGNDVMWFWSENHALCFHTAQYLAGQMFPDALFTASGRRGHEQQAIAAQRLHAWFDAVEQQGFVEWNSAPYYPVDYIGLFALYQLADNAMIRQRAQRLIDRLMHTSALHYQSGIAAGTMGRVYEKELLASQLSELSAFGHVAWGGGHVNRKCASLPFFCLSDYVPPAESVRYARLTHGALSAHYQCGGGNIVAWKQPTVSLSSCVDHHSGERGHQQHLVDIQFATRPDARLWVNHPGDVQPGSEARPSFWAGNGVLPWMMQVENRVLMLWQLDGLEPLNWTHLHLAPDAFDEVCPLTQGYAVRAGNAFAAVLCSQPLTVLGNEVRAEGRNVAWWLEVGEGDFAAFCQRVQALRIVYQGDVAQVIDDQHALMQLDGQGNCQHNGKAAAFPPLVGNEIQVTVSGDAQ
;
A
#
# COMPACT_ATOMS: atom_id res chain seq x y z
N MET A 1 11.07 31.12 14.86
CA MET A 1 11.89 30.47 13.80
C MET A 1 12.12 31.50 12.71
N ARG A 2 13.34 31.61 12.21
CA ARG A 2 13.66 32.49 11.09
C ARG A 2 13.26 31.81 9.78
N LEU A 3 12.64 32.55 8.88
CA LEU A 3 12.17 32.11 7.58
C LEU A 3 12.90 32.90 6.49
N GLU A 4 13.73 32.21 5.72
CA GLU A 4 14.56 32.75 4.64
C GLU A 4 14.01 32.36 3.26
N ALA A 5 14.58 32.96 2.21
CA ALA A 5 14.17 32.70 0.83
C ALA A 5 14.37 31.21 0.48
N GLY A 6 13.33 30.57 -0.05
CA GLY A 6 13.29 29.16 -0.40
C GLY A 6 12.87 28.25 0.75
N GLU A 7 12.77 28.74 1.98
CA GLU A 7 12.31 27.94 3.12
C GLU A 7 10.78 27.84 3.15
N ALA A 8 10.29 26.68 3.61
CA ALA A 8 8.88 26.44 3.80
C ALA A 8 8.43 26.76 5.23
N LEU A 9 7.26 27.36 5.34
CA LEU A 9 6.57 27.54 6.60
C LEU A 9 5.90 26.22 7.02
N THR A 10 6.45 25.55 8.03
CA THR A 10 6.02 24.20 8.46
C THR A 10 5.37 24.15 9.85
N ARG A 11 5.60 25.17 10.68
CA ARG A 11 5.05 25.27 12.04
C ARG A 11 3.77 26.11 12.06
N PHE A 12 2.66 25.47 12.38
CA PHE A 12 1.35 26.11 12.59
C PHE A 12 0.70 25.55 13.83
N THR A 13 -0.13 26.36 14.49
CA THR A 13 -1.16 25.80 15.36
C THR A 13 -2.35 25.39 14.50
N VAL A 14 -2.89 24.18 14.72
CA VAL A 14 -3.90 23.56 13.85
C VAL A 14 -5.12 23.10 14.66
N SER A 15 -6.31 23.28 14.09
CA SER A 15 -7.55 22.77 14.67
C SER A 15 -7.68 21.26 14.54
N LEU A 16 -8.60 20.68 15.31
CA LEU A 16 -9.13 19.35 14.99
C LEU A 16 -9.76 19.36 13.58
N ALA A 17 -9.80 18.18 12.96
CA ALA A 17 -10.48 18.01 11.68
C ALA A 17 -11.99 18.20 11.86
N HIS A 18 -12.61 18.97 10.97
CA HIS A 18 -14.06 19.04 10.83
C HIS A 18 -14.46 18.27 9.56
N ASN A 19 -15.00 17.07 9.77
CA ASN A 19 -15.35 16.15 8.69
C ASN A 19 -16.87 16.05 8.56
N GLU A 20 -17.38 16.34 7.36
CA GLU A 20 -18.81 16.24 7.04
C GLU A 20 -19.00 15.29 5.85
N ARG A 21 -19.99 14.41 5.94
CA ARG A 21 -20.36 13.57 4.81
C ARG A 21 -20.94 14.46 3.70
N PHE A 22 -20.39 14.35 2.48
CA PHE A 22 -20.78 15.24 1.38
C PHE A 22 -21.88 14.66 0.47
N ALA A 23 -21.86 13.35 0.21
CA ALA A 23 -22.76 12.75 -0.78
C ALA A 23 -23.97 12.01 -0.16
N GLU A 24 -25.16 12.29 -0.70
CA GLU A 24 -26.42 11.58 -0.46
C GLU A 24 -26.74 10.62 -1.62
N PHE A 25 -27.17 9.39 -1.30
CA PHE A 25 -27.15 8.25 -2.22
C PHE A 25 -28.03 8.34 -3.48
N PHE A 26 -29.09 9.14 -3.44
CA PHE A 26 -30.16 9.13 -4.45
C PHE A 26 -30.09 10.29 -5.45
N THR A 27 -29.07 11.14 -5.38
CA THR A 27 -28.95 12.38 -6.18
C THR A 27 -27.86 12.31 -7.26
N GLY A 28 -27.47 11.10 -7.67
CA GLY A 28 -26.35 10.87 -8.59
C GLY A 28 -26.71 10.67 -10.06
N GLU A 29 -25.69 10.71 -10.92
CA GLU A 29 -25.79 10.39 -12.34
C GLU A 29 -25.43 8.92 -12.62
N ALA A 30 -26.02 8.37 -13.68
CA ALA A 30 -25.59 7.14 -14.32
C ALA A 30 -24.68 7.50 -15.50
N VAL A 31 -23.60 6.74 -15.69
CA VAL A 31 -22.72 6.91 -16.85
C VAL A 31 -22.96 5.76 -17.82
N ASP A 32 -23.65 6.05 -18.92
CA ASP A 32 -23.91 5.11 -20.01
C ASP A 32 -22.69 5.05 -20.96
N ALA A 33 -21.61 4.46 -20.46
CA ALA A 33 -20.40 4.21 -21.24
C ALA A 33 -19.92 2.77 -21.00
N ALA A 34 -19.57 2.05 -22.06
CA ALA A 34 -18.95 0.73 -21.90
C ALA A 34 -17.54 0.87 -21.30
N MET A 35 -17.16 -0.05 -20.41
CA MET A 35 -15.80 -0.17 -19.91
C MET A 35 -14.91 -0.72 -21.04
N ASP A 36 -13.72 -0.16 -21.21
CA ASP A 36 -12.75 -0.60 -22.22
C ASP A 36 -12.01 -1.90 -21.83
N TYR A 37 -12.12 -2.29 -20.55
CA TYR A 37 -11.39 -3.40 -19.92
C TYR A 37 -9.88 -3.34 -20.16
N GLN A 38 -9.34 -2.12 -20.28
CA GLN A 38 -7.90 -1.87 -20.33
C GLN A 38 -7.44 -1.42 -18.95
N PHE A 39 -6.97 -2.38 -18.15
CA PHE A 39 -6.52 -2.12 -16.79
C PHE A 39 -5.08 -1.59 -16.80
N ALA A 40 -4.79 -0.69 -15.85
CA ALA A 40 -3.44 -0.21 -15.59
C ALA A 40 -3.33 0.28 -14.15
N ASN A 41 -2.13 0.23 -13.58
CA ASN A 41 -1.88 0.61 -12.19
C ASN A 41 -2.24 2.09 -11.96
N GLY A 42 -3.17 2.34 -11.02
CA GLY A 42 -3.63 3.69 -10.70
C GLY A 42 -4.52 4.34 -11.76
N LYS A 43 -4.85 3.66 -12.87
CA LYS A 43 -5.79 4.16 -13.89
C LYS A 43 -7.19 4.25 -13.30
N GLY A 44 -7.79 5.43 -13.45
CA GLY A 44 -9.17 5.73 -13.06
C GLY A 44 -9.98 6.30 -14.21
N PRO A 45 -11.21 6.77 -13.94
CA PRO A 45 -11.99 7.47 -14.95
C PRO A 45 -11.25 8.74 -15.39
N VAL A 46 -11.22 9.00 -16.71
CA VAL A 46 -10.65 10.24 -17.27
C VAL A 46 -11.45 11.46 -16.83
N GLN A 47 -12.76 11.28 -16.63
CA GLN A 47 -13.64 12.33 -16.17
C GLN A 47 -13.59 12.46 -14.65
N GLU A 48 -13.65 13.71 -14.20
CA GLU A 48 -13.84 14.03 -12.79
C GLU A 48 -15.09 13.34 -12.25
N SER A 49 -15.04 12.82 -11.02
CA SER A 49 -16.16 12.16 -10.37
C SER A 49 -17.38 13.08 -10.23
N PHE A 50 -18.58 12.50 -10.21
CA PHE A 50 -19.80 13.27 -9.97
C PHE A 50 -19.75 14.03 -8.64
N CYS A 51 -19.28 13.38 -7.55
CA CYS A 51 -19.11 14.00 -6.24
C CYS A 51 -18.28 15.30 -6.34
N ARG A 52 -17.12 15.25 -7.01
CA ARG A 52 -16.22 16.41 -7.11
C ARG A 52 -16.77 17.51 -7.99
N ARG A 53 -17.46 17.18 -9.09
CA ARG A 53 -18.16 18.17 -9.93
C ARG A 53 -19.20 18.95 -9.12
N ILE A 54 -20.02 18.25 -8.35
CA ILE A 54 -21.04 18.88 -7.48
C ILE A 54 -20.39 19.69 -6.37
N PHE A 55 -19.33 19.16 -5.74
CA PHE A 55 -18.59 19.87 -4.71
C PHE A 55 -18.02 21.19 -5.23
N ARG A 56 -17.40 21.20 -6.42
CA ARG A 56 -16.87 22.41 -7.04
C ARG A 56 -17.97 23.42 -7.38
N ARG A 57 -19.13 22.96 -7.85
CA ARG A 57 -20.27 23.81 -8.17
C ARG A 57 -20.88 24.46 -6.92
N ASP A 58 -21.10 23.67 -5.87
CA ASP A 58 -21.99 24.06 -4.77
C ASP A 58 -21.26 24.43 -3.47
N ALA A 59 -20.11 23.79 -3.18
CA ALA A 59 -19.44 23.90 -1.89
C ALA A 59 -18.09 24.61 -1.94
N ALA A 60 -17.37 24.56 -3.08
CA ALA A 60 -16.04 25.15 -3.20
C ALA A 60 -16.05 26.68 -3.02
N GLN A 61 -17.01 27.37 -3.65
CA GLN A 61 -17.11 28.84 -3.61
C GLN A 61 -17.85 29.40 -2.39
N ARG A 62 -18.18 28.56 -1.40
CA ARG A 62 -18.88 29.02 -0.19
C ARG A 62 -18.09 30.10 0.54
N ALA A 63 -18.80 31.06 1.12
CA ALA A 63 -18.18 32.04 2.01
C ALA A 63 -17.69 31.34 3.29
N VAL A 64 -16.42 31.58 3.64
CA VAL A 64 -15.83 31.12 4.90
C VAL A 64 -15.54 32.33 5.77
N VAL A 65 -16.09 32.33 6.98
CA VAL A 65 -16.07 33.46 7.91
C VAL A 65 -14.94 33.22 8.92
N PRO A 66 -13.87 34.05 8.96
CA PRO A 66 -12.71 33.83 9.81
C PRO A 66 -13.04 33.84 11.31
N GLU A 67 -14.11 34.53 11.72
CA GLU A 67 -14.62 34.55 13.10
C GLU A 67 -15.17 33.20 13.56
N ARG A 68 -15.46 32.29 12.63
CA ARG A 68 -15.87 30.90 12.91
C ARG A 68 -14.70 29.93 12.92
N ALA A 69 -13.45 30.42 12.92
CA ALA A 69 -12.28 29.58 12.91
C ALA A 69 -12.23 28.68 14.15
N LEU A 70 -12.08 27.37 13.93
CA LEU A 70 -12.05 26.39 15.01
C LEU A 70 -10.84 26.62 15.92
N PRO A 71 -10.95 26.36 17.23
CA PRO A 71 -9.81 26.49 18.14
C PRO A 71 -8.60 25.69 17.68
N ALA A 72 -7.42 26.29 17.80
CA ALA A 72 -6.17 25.58 17.58
C ALA A 72 -5.94 24.58 18.72
N ALA A 73 -5.83 23.30 18.37
CA ALA A 73 -5.79 22.18 19.31
C ALA A 73 -4.40 21.52 19.41
N SER A 74 -3.53 21.74 18.42
CA SER A 74 -2.20 21.11 18.33
C SER A 74 -1.25 21.94 17.46
N VAL A 75 0.02 21.53 17.40
CA VAL A 75 1.06 22.09 16.52
C VAL A 75 1.42 21.05 15.46
N THR A 76 1.62 21.50 14.22
CA THR A 76 1.99 20.64 13.10
C THR A 76 3.40 20.06 13.26
N TYR A 77 3.56 18.79 12.89
CA TYR A 77 4.83 18.11 12.75
C TYR A 77 5.03 17.70 11.29
N THR A 78 6.13 18.09 10.66
CA THR A 78 6.46 17.74 9.27
C THR A 78 7.73 16.92 9.14
N GLY A 79 8.46 16.68 10.25
CA GLY A 79 9.79 16.05 10.21
C GLY A 79 10.72 16.79 9.24
N ALA A 80 11.27 16.05 8.27
CA ALA A 80 12.12 16.61 7.21
C ALA A 80 11.34 17.17 5.99
N SER A 81 10.00 17.08 6.00
CA SER A 81 9.17 17.56 4.89
C SER A 81 8.95 19.08 4.93
N ASP A 82 8.90 19.68 3.74
CA ASP A 82 8.54 21.09 3.51
C ASP A 82 7.02 21.32 3.48
N THR A 83 6.23 20.25 3.64
CA THR A 83 4.80 20.23 3.37
C THR A 83 4.04 19.74 4.60
N VAL A 84 3.00 20.49 5.00
CA VAL A 84 2.04 20.04 5.99
C VAL A 84 1.04 19.10 5.32
N THR A 85 0.83 17.91 5.89
CA THR A 85 -0.06 16.90 5.33
C THR A 85 -1.12 16.46 6.33
N PHE A 86 -2.34 16.32 5.81
CA PHE A 86 -3.50 15.70 6.46
C PHE A 86 -4.09 14.62 5.56
N SER A 87 -3.27 14.12 4.64
CA SER A 87 -3.65 13.11 3.64
C SER A 87 -4.10 11.83 4.32
N GLY A 88 -4.97 11.08 3.64
CA GLY A 88 -5.49 9.83 4.17
C GLY A 88 -6.55 9.22 3.26
N VAL A 89 -7.25 8.23 3.79
CA VAL A 89 -8.28 7.50 3.05
C VAL A 89 -9.64 7.67 3.74
N GLN A 90 -10.68 7.98 2.98
CA GLN A 90 -12.07 7.91 3.43
C GLN A 90 -12.87 6.98 2.52
N THR A 91 -13.62 6.06 3.13
CA THR A 91 -14.44 5.10 2.37
C THR A 91 -15.75 5.70 1.87
N VAL A 92 -16.06 6.95 2.22
CA VAL A 92 -17.23 7.70 1.75
C VAL A 92 -16.81 9.14 1.40
N ALA A 93 -17.52 9.79 0.46
CA ALA A 93 -17.28 11.19 0.14
C ALA A 93 -17.38 12.06 1.40
N THR A 94 -16.26 12.66 1.79
CA THR A 94 -16.13 13.41 3.04
C THR A 94 -15.48 14.75 2.78
N HIS A 95 -16.16 15.83 3.13
CA HIS A 95 -15.57 17.16 3.14
C HIS A 95 -14.80 17.35 4.44
N SER A 96 -13.49 17.52 4.35
CA SER A 96 -12.61 17.73 5.49
C SER A 96 -12.12 19.18 5.52
N GLN A 97 -12.13 19.78 6.71
CA GLN A 97 -11.73 21.17 6.92
C GLN A 97 -10.79 21.30 8.12
N ARG A 98 -9.81 22.21 8.01
CA ARG A 98 -8.88 22.55 9.10
C ARG A 98 -8.54 24.03 9.10
N TRP A 99 -8.17 24.54 10.26
CA TRP A 99 -7.71 25.91 10.46
C TRP A 99 -6.30 25.92 11.00
N LEU A 100 -5.40 26.66 10.34
CA LEU A 100 -4.00 26.82 10.73
C LEU A 100 -3.73 28.28 11.09
N ARG A 101 -2.85 28.52 12.07
CA ARG A 101 -2.46 29.86 12.51
C ARG A 101 -0.95 29.96 12.73
N VAL A 102 -0.41 31.11 12.40
CA VAL A 102 0.97 31.52 12.71
C VAL A 102 1.05 33.04 12.78
N THR A 103 2.04 33.58 13.48
CA THR A 103 2.38 35.00 13.42
C THR A 103 3.66 35.17 12.62
N LEU A 104 3.63 36.06 11.62
CA LEU A 104 4.80 36.50 10.86
C LEU A 104 5.26 37.86 11.41
N HIS A 105 6.52 37.96 11.76
CA HIS A 105 7.14 39.20 12.20
C HIS A 105 8.00 39.77 11.07
N ALA A 106 7.57 40.92 10.54
CA ALA A 106 8.22 41.58 9.42
C ALA A 106 9.05 42.78 9.92
N PRO A 107 10.33 42.92 9.51
CA PRO A 107 11.18 44.02 9.98
C PRO A 107 10.73 45.40 9.45
N LYS A 108 9.99 45.42 8.34
CA LYS A 108 9.42 46.62 7.72
C LYS A 108 8.08 46.30 7.06
N ALA A 109 7.22 47.31 6.95
CA ALA A 109 5.99 47.16 6.18
C ALA A 109 6.32 46.96 4.69
N GLY A 110 5.56 46.11 4.00
CA GLY A 110 5.78 45.82 2.59
C GLY A 110 4.98 44.63 2.07
N HIS A 111 5.22 44.29 0.81
CA HIS A 111 4.68 43.10 0.16
C HIS A 111 5.72 42.00 0.17
N TYR A 112 5.36 40.85 0.73
CA TYR A 112 6.25 39.71 0.92
C TYR A 112 5.77 38.55 0.03
N PRO A 113 6.61 38.05 -0.89
CA PRO A 113 6.19 37.05 -1.85
C PRO A 113 6.25 35.64 -1.26
N PHE A 114 5.21 34.86 -1.53
CA PHE A 114 5.13 33.44 -1.18
C PHE A 114 4.63 32.63 -2.38
N GLN A 115 4.99 31.35 -2.42
CA GLN A 115 4.32 30.37 -3.26
C GLN A 115 3.57 29.39 -2.37
N ILE A 116 2.25 29.27 -2.59
CA ILE A 116 1.43 28.25 -1.95
C ILE A 116 1.18 27.09 -2.90
N ALA A 117 1.09 25.86 -2.37
CA ALA A 117 0.70 24.68 -3.11
C ALA A 117 -0.30 23.83 -2.32
N THR A 118 -1.35 23.34 -2.99
CA THR A 118 -2.35 22.42 -2.44
C THR A 118 -3.09 21.67 -3.54
N CYS A 119 -3.74 20.54 -3.20
CA CYS A 119 -4.74 19.91 -4.07
C CYS A 119 -6.13 20.54 -3.88
N GLY A 120 -6.44 20.98 -2.66
CA GLY A 120 -7.79 21.35 -2.22
C GLY A 120 -8.05 22.85 -2.29
N GLY A 121 -8.68 23.39 -1.25
CA GLY A 121 -8.93 24.81 -1.04
C GLY A 121 -8.06 25.39 0.07
N VAL A 122 -7.55 26.60 -0.17
CA VAL A 122 -6.80 27.45 0.76
C VAL A 122 -7.41 28.83 0.75
N ARG A 123 -7.77 29.35 1.93
CA ARG A 123 -8.17 30.75 2.13
C ARG A 123 -7.26 31.34 3.21
N LEU A 124 -6.65 32.47 2.90
CA LEU A 124 -5.63 33.11 3.73
C LEU A 124 -6.07 34.51 4.14
N TRP A 125 -5.98 34.81 5.44
CA TRP A 125 -6.20 36.15 5.99
C TRP A 125 -4.96 36.60 6.75
N CYS A 126 -4.53 37.85 6.52
CA CYS A 126 -3.50 38.54 7.27
C CYS A 126 -4.14 39.72 7.98
N ASN A 127 -4.07 39.76 9.32
CA ASN A 127 -4.71 40.81 10.14
C ASN A 127 -6.19 41.06 9.77
N SER A 128 -6.95 39.97 9.57
CA SER A 128 -8.36 39.95 9.13
C SER A 128 -8.63 40.37 7.68
N ALA A 129 -7.64 40.91 6.95
CA ALA A 129 -7.76 41.17 5.52
C ALA A 129 -7.48 39.89 4.73
N GLN A 130 -8.34 39.55 3.77
CA GLN A 130 -8.12 38.38 2.93
C GLN A 130 -6.92 38.60 2.00
N ALA A 131 -5.87 37.80 2.18
CA ALA A 131 -4.63 37.88 1.41
C ALA A 131 -4.66 36.98 0.17
N ALA A 132 -5.31 35.81 0.25
CA ALA A 132 -5.46 34.92 -0.90
C ALA A 132 -6.70 34.01 -0.79
N CYS A 133 -7.18 33.55 -1.95
CA CYS A 133 -8.20 32.54 -2.10
C CYS A 133 -7.80 31.63 -3.26
N PHE A 134 -7.46 30.38 -2.98
CA PHE A 134 -6.97 29.43 -3.97
C PHE A 134 -7.68 28.10 -3.80
N MET A 135 -8.49 27.72 -4.79
CA MET A 135 -9.44 26.60 -4.65
C MET A 135 -9.40 25.67 -5.87
N PRO A 136 -8.24 25.10 -6.22
CA PRO A 136 -8.12 24.20 -7.37
C PRO A 136 -8.99 22.94 -7.24
N PHE A 137 -9.09 22.35 -6.04
CA PHE A 137 -9.76 21.07 -5.81
C PHE A 137 -9.39 19.99 -6.84
N THR A 138 -8.14 19.95 -7.29
CA THR A 138 -7.59 19.00 -8.25
C THR A 138 -7.20 17.72 -7.52
N ARG A 139 -7.93 16.63 -7.76
CA ARG A 139 -7.72 15.37 -7.02
C ARG A 139 -6.27 14.91 -7.11
N ASN A 140 -5.61 14.81 -5.96
CA ASN A 140 -4.25 14.26 -5.78
C ASN A 140 -3.17 14.89 -6.67
N THR A 141 -3.43 16.06 -7.25
CA THR A 141 -2.49 16.77 -8.12
C THR A 141 -2.30 18.18 -7.55
N PRO A 142 -1.23 18.44 -6.80
CA PRO A 142 -0.98 19.75 -6.23
C PRO A 142 -0.92 20.83 -7.32
N GLN A 143 -1.57 21.96 -7.07
CA GLN A 143 -1.47 23.16 -7.89
C GLN A 143 -0.75 24.24 -7.09
N THR A 144 -0.06 25.14 -7.78
CA THR A 144 0.70 26.22 -7.16
C THR A 144 0.11 27.59 -7.48
N LEU A 145 0.17 28.52 -6.53
CA LEU A 145 -0.16 29.93 -6.72
C LEU A 145 0.90 30.81 -6.06
N SER A 146 1.47 31.75 -6.82
CA SER A 146 2.30 32.82 -6.26
C SER A 146 1.41 33.94 -5.71
N ILE A 147 1.67 34.37 -4.49
CA ILE A 147 0.91 35.40 -3.78
C ILE A 147 1.86 36.44 -3.17
N GLU A 148 1.36 37.65 -2.97
CA GLU A 148 2.04 38.67 -2.19
C GLU A 148 1.20 39.03 -0.96
N ILE A 149 1.78 38.92 0.22
CA ILE A 149 1.09 39.25 1.47
C ILE A 149 1.57 40.63 1.92
N ALA A 150 0.63 41.56 2.09
CA ALA A 150 0.89 42.85 2.69
C ALA A 150 1.08 42.69 4.20
N LEU A 151 2.32 42.90 4.67
CA LEU A 151 2.69 42.84 6.09
C LEU A 151 2.93 44.25 6.62
N GLN A 152 2.47 44.53 7.84
CA GLN A 152 2.90 45.69 8.61
C GLN A 152 4.24 45.41 9.28
N ALA A 153 4.99 46.45 9.66
CA ALA A 153 6.17 46.27 10.48
C ALA A 153 5.78 45.68 11.85
N GLY A 154 6.53 44.69 12.34
CA GLY A 154 6.19 43.92 13.52
C GLY A 154 5.30 42.72 13.23
N ASP A 155 4.39 42.41 14.14
CA ASP A 155 3.61 41.18 14.12
C ASP A 155 2.42 41.25 13.14
N ASN A 156 2.23 40.14 12.42
CA ASN A 156 1.13 39.93 11.47
C ASN A 156 0.50 38.56 11.73
N ALA A 157 -0.77 38.54 12.11
CA ALA A 157 -1.50 37.30 12.36
C ALA A 157 -1.96 36.70 11.03
N LEU A 158 -1.45 35.51 10.70
CA LEU A 158 -1.87 34.73 9.54
C LEU A 158 -2.85 33.64 9.98
N LEU A 159 -4.04 33.65 9.38
CA LEU A 159 -5.06 32.62 9.52
C LEU A 159 -5.23 31.91 8.18
N VAL A 160 -5.15 30.59 8.19
CA VAL A 160 -5.34 29.74 7.01
C VAL A 160 -6.52 28.83 7.25
N HIS A 161 -7.45 28.79 6.30
CA HIS A 161 -8.46 27.74 6.21
C HIS A 161 -8.11 26.81 5.06
N LEU A 162 -8.04 25.52 5.38
CA LEU A 162 -7.80 24.45 4.42
C LEU A 162 -9.05 23.59 4.31
N ASP A 163 -9.40 23.18 3.10
CA ASP A 163 -10.42 22.17 2.89
C ASP A 163 -10.19 21.28 1.68
N GLU A 164 -10.69 20.05 1.73
CA GLU A 164 -10.59 19.09 0.63
C GLU A 164 -11.82 18.16 0.63
N LEU A 165 -12.20 17.68 -0.56
CA LEU A 165 -13.13 16.59 -0.72
C LEU A 165 -12.35 15.26 -0.77
N PHE A 166 -12.49 14.47 0.30
CA PHE A 166 -11.95 13.12 0.33
C PHE A 166 -12.79 12.19 -0.54
N GLU A 167 -12.11 11.59 -1.50
CA GLU A 167 -12.64 10.55 -2.39
C GLU A 167 -11.64 9.40 -2.40
N ARG A 168 -11.85 8.44 -1.50
CA ARG A 168 -10.89 7.35 -1.25
C ARG A 168 -9.57 7.93 -0.70
N ASP A 169 -8.45 7.55 -1.29
CA ASP A 169 -7.12 8.12 -1.06
C ASP A 169 -7.08 9.56 -1.54
N THR A 170 -6.76 10.48 -0.63
CA THR A 170 -6.77 11.92 -0.91
C THR A 170 -5.52 12.58 -0.33
N ILE A 171 -4.78 13.26 -1.20
CA ILE A 171 -3.64 14.12 -0.84
C ILE A 171 -4.20 15.45 -0.34
N PHE A 172 -4.22 15.62 0.98
CA PHE A 172 -4.68 16.85 1.62
C PHE A 172 -3.49 17.58 2.22
N THR A 173 -2.81 18.36 1.39
CA THR A 173 -1.53 19.01 1.73
C THR A 173 -1.59 20.52 1.60
N PHE A 174 -0.70 21.18 2.34
CA PHE A 174 -0.43 22.61 2.23
C PHE A 174 1.06 22.87 2.33
N ARG A 175 1.62 23.49 1.29
CA ARG A 175 2.99 23.99 1.25
C ARG A 175 2.97 25.50 1.06
N MET A 176 3.80 26.23 1.80
CA MET A 176 3.93 27.68 1.69
C MET A 176 5.41 28.05 1.76
N ILE A 177 6.01 28.32 0.61
CA ILE A 177 7.43 28.67 0.46
C ILE A 177 7.57 30.18 0.44
N TYR A 178 8.48 30.72 1.24
CA TYR A 178 8.82 32.14 1.22
C TYR A 178 9.81 32.43 0.09
N LEU A 179 9.56 33.47 -0.71
CA LEU A 179 10.37 33.80 -1.89
C LEU A 179 11.12 35.13 -1.77
N GLY A 180 10.99 35.83 -0.64
CA GLY A 180 11.52 37.18 -0.49
C GLY A 180 12.92 37.24 0.11
N ASP A 181 13.70 38.24 -0.28
CA ASP A 181 15.08 38.42 0.18
C ASP A 181 15.20 38.96 1.62
N THR A 182 14.10 39.46 2.20
CA THR A 182 14.08 40.01 3.56
C THR A 182 13.62 38.92 4.54
N PRO A 183 14.46 38.40 5.45
CA PRO A 183 14.04 37.34 6.36
C PRO A 183 12.84 37.76 7.23
N LEU A 184 11.98 36.79 7.53
CA LEU A 184 10.86 36.92 8.46
C LEU A 184 11.14 36.10 9.72
N GLU A 185 10.62 36.52 10.86
CA GLU A 185 10.56 35.66 12.05
C GLU A 185 9.14 35.11 12.21
N THR A 186 9.01 33.88 12.70
CA THR A 186 7.72 33.21 12.88
C THR A 186 7.55 32.76 14.33
N THR A 187 6.34 32.95 14.86
CA THR A 187 5.94 32.55 16.21
C THR A 187 4.55 31.93 16.21
N LEU A 188 4.27 31.08 17.19
CA LEU A 188 2.96 30.44 17.36
C LEU A 188 2.13 31.21 18.41
N PRO A 189 0.92 31.71 18.08
CA PRO A 189 0.12 32.51 19.00
C PRO A 189 -0.22 31.77 20.30
N GLY A 190 0.16 32.35 21.44
CA GLY A 190 -0.18 31.81 22.77
C GLY A 190 0.56 30.52 23.15
N ILE A 191 1.63 30.18 22.44
CA ILE A 191 2.42 28.96 22.65
C ILE A 191 3.85 29.33 23.06
N ASN A 192 4.40 28.56 23.99
CA ASN A 192 5.80 28.67 24.41
C ASN A 192 6.70 27.88 23.43
N ASP A 193 7.56 28.58 22.70
CA ASP A 193 8.47 27.96 21.73
C ASP A 193 9.39 26.90 22.34
N ARG A 194 9.76 27.02 23.63
CA ARG A 194 10.58 26.00 24.32
C ARG A 194 9.87 24.65 24.43
N ASP A 195 8.56 24.67 24.65
CA ASP A 195 7.76 23.44 24.76
C ASP A 195 7.57 22.80 23.37
N VAL A 196 7.45 23.62 22.32
CA VAL A 196 7.41 23.18 20.91
C VAL A 196 8.74 22.50 20.54
N ASP A 197 9.87 23.15 20.82
CA ASP A 197 11.18 22.61 20.49
C ASP A 197 11.47 21.32 21.29
N ALA A 198 11.03 21.24 22.55
CA ALA A 198 11.15 20.02 23.36
C ALA A 198 10.28 18.87 22.82
N LEU A 199 9.03 19.14 22.41
CA LEU A 199 8.16 18.16 21.76
C LEU A 199 8.74 17.69 20.43
N GLN A 200 9.22 18.61 19.60
CA GLN A 200 9.83 18.28 18.32
C GLN A 200 11.08 17.40 18.53
N ALA A 201 11.97 17.75 19.46
CA ALA A 201 13.13 16.93 19.79
C ALA A 201 12.75 15.52 20.30
N PHE A 202 11.69 15.40 21.10
CA PHE A 202 11.15 14.11 21.51
C PHE A 202 10.65 13.31 20.30
N LEU A 203 9.77 13.90 19.48
CA LEU A 203 9.19 13.23 18.32
C LEU A 203 10.25 12.84 17.31
N ASP A 204 11.24 13.69 17.02
CA ASP A 204 12.36 13.40 16.10
C ASP A 204 13.25 12.26 16.61
N SER A 205 13.28 12.01 17.93
CA SER A 205 14.05 10.88 18.49
C SER A 205 13.38 9.51 18.29
N LEU A 206 12.09 9.48 17.93
CA LEU A 206 11.35 8.23 17.73
C LEU A 206 11.73 7.55 16.40
N PRO A 207 11.77 6.21 16.32
CA PRO A 207 12.00 5.51 15.07
C PRO A 207 10.75 5.56 14.19
N ALA A 208 10.90 5.64 12.86
CA ALA A 208 9.77 5.62 11.94
C ALA A 208 9.04 4.26 11.91
N THR A 209 9.78 3.16 12.16
CA THR A 209 9.27 1.79 12.22
C THR A 209 9.72 1.11 13.52
N ALA A 210 8.87 0.28 14.12
CA ALA A 210 9.23 -0.51 15.30
C ALA A 210 8.58 -1.90 15.32
N VAL A 211 9.22 -2.85 16.00
CA VAL A 211 8.66 -4.19 16.23
C VAL A 211 8.20 -4.28 17.67
N VAL A 212 6.98 -4.77 17.87
CA VAL A 212 6.39 -5.02 19.19
C VAL A 212 6.65 -6.47 19.57
N GLN A 213 7.22 -6.66 20.76
CA GLN A 213 7.47 -7.99 21.32
C GLN A 213 6.72 -8.14 22.63
N HIS A 214 6.02 -9.26 22.82
CA HIS A 214 5.27 -9.55 24.06
C HIS A 214 4.31 -8.42 24.48
N GLN A 215 3.66 -7.78 23.51
CA GLN A 215 2.81 -6.59 23.70
C GLN A 215 3.51 -5.41 24.39
N GLN A 216 4.83 -5.33 24.26
CA GLN A 216 5.62 -4.19 24.69
C GLN A 216 6.28 -3.56 23.48
N LEU A 217 6.06 -2.26 23.33
CA LEU A 217 6.72 -1.44 22.33
C LEU A 217 7.88 -0.71 23.00
N THR A 218 9.10 -1.03 22.59
CA THR A 218 10.30 -0.32 23.04
C THR A 218 10.68 0.73 22.02
N LEU A 219 10.70 1.99 22.44
CA LEU A 219 11.12 3.12 21.60
C LEU A 219 12.42 3.70 22.15
N PRO A 220 13.49 3.81 21.35
CA PRO A 220 14.63 4.63 21.73
C PRO A 220 14.14 6.07 21.91
N CYS A 221 14.58 6.71 22.99
CA CYS A 221 14.27 8.11 23.26
C CYS A 221 15.51 8.79 23.81
N LEU A 222 15.93 9.87 23.15
CA LEU A 222 17.15 10.60 23.50
C LEU A 222 16.84 11.92 24.23
N ALA A 223 15.60 12.38 24.18
CA ALA A 223 15.15 13.58 24.87
C ALA A 223 14.84 13.28 26.34
N GLY A 224 15.29 14.13 27.26
CA GLY A 224 14.99 14.05 28.69
C GLY A 224 13.89 15.03 29.07
N VAL A 225 12.63 14.61 28.96
CA VAL A 225 11.46 15.51 29.05
C VAL A 225 10.29 14.85 29.79
N ASN A 226 9.58 15.63 30.61
CA ASN A 226 8.32 15.22 31.21
C ASN A 226 7.16 15.63 30.28
N LEU A 227 6.37 14.65 29.85
CA LEU A 227 5.26 14.87 28.92
C LEU A 227 4.09 13.94 29.24
N THR A 228 2.90 14.30 28.77
CA THR A 228 1.78 13.36 28.67
C THR A 228 1.80 12.71 27.30
N LEU A 229 1.65 11.39 27.24
CA LEU A 229 1.63 10.62 25.99
C LEU A 229 0.34 9.83 25.87
N CYS A 230 -0.36 10.02 24.77
CA CYS A 230 -1.46 9.17 24.34
C CYS A 230 -1.28 8.81 22.86
N GLY A 231 -2.19 8.03 22.30
CA GLY A 231 -2.10 7.67 20.90
C GLY A 231 -3.27 6.84 20.41
N ALA A 232 -3.12 6.32 19.20
CA ALA A 232 -4.05 5.36 18.63
C ALA A 232 -3.35 4.49 17.60
N VAL A 233 -3.76 3.23 17.52
CA VAL A 233 -3.36 2.29 16.47
C VAL A 233 -4.46 2.18 15.43
N TYR A 234 -4.08 2.33 14.17
CA TYR A 234 -4.91 2.29 12.98
C TYR A 234 -4.51 1.09 12.12
N SER A 235 -5.50 0.44 11.51
CA SER A 235 -5.22 -0.53 10.45
C SER A 235 -4.83 0.15 9.15
N LEU A 236 -4.09 -0.59 8.33
CA LEU A 236 -3.60 -0.14 7.03
C LEU A 236 -4.41 -0.79 5.90
N GLY A 237 -4.67 -0.02 4.84
CA GLY A 237 -5.44 -0.51 3.69
C GLY A 237 -6.86 -0.94 4.07
N ASN A 238 -7.33 -2.06 3.53
CA ASN A 238 -8.72 -2.52 3.67
C ASN A 238 -8.96 -3.49 4.85
N ASP A 239 -8.03 -3.59 5.81
CA ASP A 239 -8.07 -4.59 6.90
C ASP A 239 -9.27 -4.47 7.84
N GLY A 240 -9.87 -3.29 7.93
CA GLY A 240 -11.14 -3.09 8.65
C GLY A 240 -11.05 -3.31 10.16
N ILE A 241 -9.84 -3.32 10.73
CA ILE A 241 -9.64 -3.43 12.18
C ILE A 241 -9.93 -2.06 12.79
N ALA A 242 -10.78 -2.04 13.81
CA ALA A 242 -11.16 -0.82 14.52
C ALA A 242 -9.95 -0.13 15.15
N THR A 243 -9.99 1.21 15.18
CA THR A 243 -8.97 2.02 15.84
C THR A 243 -8.86 1.65 17.32
N CYS A 244 -7.64 1.39 17.79
CA CYS A 244 -7.36 1.08 19.18
C CYS A 244 -6.76 2.31 19.85
N PRO A 245 -7.52 3.05 20.69
CA PRO A 245 -6.98 4.19 21.43
C PRO A 245 -6.00 3.71 22.51
N LEU A 246 -4.98 4.54 22.75
CA LEU A 246 -3.91 4.31 23.72
C LEU A 246 -3.81 5.52 24.65
N ASP A 247 -3.63 5.25 25.93
CA ASP A 247 -3.34 6.28 26.93
C ASP A 247 -2.22 5.78 27.84
N PHE A 248 -1.08 6.47 27.79
CA PHE A 248 0.09 6.15 28.60
C PHE A 248 0.27 7.11 29.78
N GLY A 249 -0.59 8.13 29.89
CA GLY A 249 -0.52 9.13 30.94
C GLY A 249 0.76 9.97 30.92
N MET A 250 1.18 10.42 32.11
CA MET A 250 2.39 11.23 32.28
C MET A 250 3.62 10.33 32.36
N LEU A 251 4.61 10.61 31.52
CA LEU A 251 5.85 9.86 31.41
C LEU A 251 7.06 10.79 31.55
N MET A 252 8.13 10.26 32.12
CA MET A 252 9.45 10.87 32.07
C MET A 252 10.27 10.13 31.01
N THR A 253 10.67 10.86 29.98
CA THR A 253 11.54 10.34 28.92
C THR A 253 13.00 10.50 29.32
N GLY A 254 13.88 9.64 28.82
CA GLY A 254 15.31 9.69 29.11
C GLY A 254 16.08 8.65 28.31
N LYS A 255 17.41 8.63 28.50
CA LYS A 255 18.37 7.84 27.70
C LYS A 255 18.12 6.33 27.67
N ASN A 256 17.28 5.79 28.56
CA ASN A 256 16.95 4.36 28.60
C ASN A 256 15.79 3.99 27.65
N GLY A 257 15.24 4.96 26.90
CA GLY A 257 14.09 4.76 26.02
C GLY A 257 12.75 4.70 26.77
N LEU A 258 11.69 4.39 26.02
CA LEU A 258 10.34 4.17 26.51
C LEU A 258 9.95 2.71 26.30
N VAL A 259 9.27 2.13 27.29
CA VAL A 259 8.60 0.84 27.17
C VAL A 259 7.11 1.08 27.35
N LEU A 260 6.36 0.93 26.26
CA LEU A 260 4.94 1.24 26.20
C LEU A 260 4.14 -0.07 26.11
N PRO A 261 3.25 -0.38 27.07
CA PRO A 261 2.41 -1.56 27.00
C PRO A 261 1.32 -1.37 25.95
N LEU A 262 1.12 -2.35 25.07
CA LEU A 262 0.03 -2.36 24.10
C LEU A 262 -1.10 -3.30 24.56
N PRO A 263 -2.38 -3.00 24.23
CA PRO A 263 -3.50 -3.85 24.60
C PRO A 263 -3.42 -5.23 23.98
N ALA A 264 -3.75 -6.28 24.74
CA ALA A 264 -3.78 -7.66 24.23
C ALA A 264 -4.78 -7.87 23.06
N SER A 265 -5.79 -7.00 22.94
CA SER A 265 -6.74 -6.99 21.82
C SER A 265 -6.09 -6.61 20.49
N LEU A 266 -4.94 -5.93 20.51
CA LEU A 266 -4.13 -5.68 19.32
C LEU A 266 -3.39 -6.98 18.95
N GLY A 267 -4.01 -7.82 18.14
CA GLY A 267 -3.39 -9.06 17.69
C GLY A 267 -2.27 -8.84 16.66
N LEU A 268 -1.74 -9.95 16.13
CA LEU A 268 -0.66 -9.93 15.14
C LEU A 268 -1.05 -9.14 13.89
N GLY A 269 -0.12 -8.31 13.39
CA GLY A 269 -0.34 -7.44 12.25
C GLY A 269 0.72 -6.36 12.12
N HIS A 270 0.68 -5.64 11.01
CA HIS A 270 1.43 -4.41 10.81
C HIS A 270 0.44 -3.24 10.76
N TYR A 271 0.72 -2.19 11.52
CA TYR A 271 -0.22 -1.12 11.84
C TYR A 271 0.44 0.24 11.76
N ARG A 272 -0.37 1.29 11.59
CA ARG A 272 0.05 2.67 11.82
C ARG A 272 -0.30 3.06 13.25
N MET A 273 0.65 3.59 14.00
CA MET A 273 0.44 4.14 15.33
C MET A 273 0.65 5.65 15.28
N GLU A 274 -0.32 6.43 15.76
CA GLU A 274 -0.13 7.85 16.05
C GLU A 274 0.20 7.98 17.54
N LEU A 275 1.32 8.65 17.84
CA LEU A 275 1.64 9.09 19.19
C LEU A 275 1.43 10.60 19.28
N THR A 276 0.68 11.01 20.29
CA THR A 276 0.37 12.41 20.59
C THR A 276 0.99 12.76 21.94
N ALA A 277 1.93 13.70 21.94
CA ALA A 277 2.66 14.15 23.11
C ALA A 277 2.27 15.58 23.49
N THR A 278 2.13 15.84 24.79
CA THR A 278 1.73 17.14 25.33
C THR A 278 2.71 17.63 26.40
N ILE A 279 3.18 18.88 26.27
CA ILE A 279 4.04 19.60 27.22
C ILE A 279 3.49 21.02 27.38
N GLY A 280 3.28 21.48 28.63
CA GLY A 280 2.90 22.89 28.87
C GLY A 280 1.59 23.33 28.19
N GLY A 281 0.73 22.40 27.79
CA GLY A 281 -0.48 22.67 26.99
C GLY A 281 -0.27 22.66 25.47
N VAL A 282 0.96 22.56 24.99
CA VAL A 282 1.31 22.34 23.58
C VAL A 282 1.17 20.86 23.26
N THR A 283 0.56 20.52 22.13
CA THR A 283 0.36 19.13 21.70
C THR A 283 0.90 18.93 20.30
N MET A 284 1.65 17.86 20.06
CA MET A 284 2.16 17.46 18.73
C MET A 284 1.98 15.95 18.53
N SER A 285 1.74 15.54 17.29
CA SER A 285 1.51 14.14 16.94
C SER A 285 2.46 13.67 15.83
N ARG A 286 2.90 12.41 15.90
CA ARG A 286 3.71 11.75 14.86
C ARG A 286 3.19 10.34 14.60
N HIS A 287 3.22 9.92 13.35
CA HIS A 287 2.94 8.54 12.95
C HIS A 287 4.20 7.69 12.91
N LEU A 288 4.06 6.42 13.32
CA LEU A 288 5.07 5.37 13.27
C LEU A 288 4.42 4.10 12.73
N SER A 289 5.14 3.29 11.98
CA SER A 289 4.73 1.93 11.62
C SER A 289 5.13 0.95 12.71
N ILE A 290 4.23 0.08 13.14
CA ILE A 290 4.52 -0.96 14.13
C ILE A 290 4.16 -2.34 13.60
N THR A 291 5.03 -3.33 13.81
CA THR A 291 4.75 -4.74 13.53
C THR A 291 4.59 -5.50 14.84
N VAL A 292 3.40 -6.05 15.08
CA VAL A 292 3.11 -6.96 16.19
C VAL A 292 3.33 -8.39 15.70
N MET A 293 4.42 -9.00 16.16
CA MET A 293 4.83 -10.35 15.81
C MET A 293 4.60 -11.33 16.96
N GLY A 294 4.41 -12.60 16.61
CA GLY A 294 4.22 -13.71 17.54
C GLY A 294 4.18 -15.03 16.80
N ALA A 295 4.03 -16.13 17.54
CA ALA A 295 3.95 -17.45 16.96
C ALA A 295 2.69 -17.58 16.08
N LEU A 296 2.88 -18.03 14.84
CA LEU A 296 1.79 -18.34 13.92
C LEU A 296 1.61 -19.87 13.83
N PRO A 297 0.37 -20.38 13.76
CA PRO A 297 0.14 -21.81 13.59
C PRO A 297 0.50 -22.23 12.16
N GLY A 298 0.92 -23.48 12.00
CA GLY A 298 1.12 -24.09 10.71
C GLY A 298 1.32 -25.58 10.89
N SER A 299 0.65 -26.38 10.08
CA SER A 299 0.84 -27.83 10.06
C SER A 299 1.26 -28.29 8.67
N GLU A 300 1.99 -29.39 8.64
CA GLU A 300 2.10 -30.18 7.42
C GLU A 300 0.93 -31.18 7.39
N GLY A 301 0.49 -31.57 6.20
CA GLY A 301 -0.67 -32.45 6.05
C GLY A 301 -1.13 -32.58 4.61
N VAL A 302 -2.30 -33.18 4.39
CA VAL A 302 -2.97 -33.13 3.07
C VAL A 302 -3.76 -31.82 2.93
N LEU A 303 -4.07 -31.43 1.69
CA LEU A 303 -4.78 -30.17 1.38
C LEU A 303 -6.05 -29.98 2.23
N GLU A 304 -6.88 -31.02 2.36
CA GLU A 304 -8.13 -30.98 3.12
C GLU A 304 -7.93 -30.65 4.61
N THR A 305 -6.85 -31.17 5.21
CA THR A 305 -6.53 -30.85 6.60
C THR A 305 -6.12 -29.40 6.73
N ARG A 306 -5.25 -28.90 5.84
CA ARG A 306 -4.81 -27.50 5.85
C ARG A 306 -5.95 -26.52 5.59
N LYS A 307 -6.87 -26.85 4.67
CA LYS A 307 -8.09 -26.06 4.42
C LYS A 307 -8.94 -25.93 5.68
N ARG A 308 -9.23 -27.06 6.36
CA ARG A 308 -10.01 -27.08 7.60
C ARG A 308 -9.34 -26.30 8.72
N GLU A 309 -8.05 -26.50 8.94
CA GLU A 309 -7.30 -25.79 9.98
C GLU A 309 -7.26 -24.28 9.75
N ALA A 310 -7.01 -23.85 8.51
CA ALA A 310 -7.06 -22.44 8.15
C ALA A 310 -8.46 -21.85 8.35
N LEU A 311 -9.52 -22.57 7.94
CA LEU A 311 -10.90 -22.13 8.11
C LEU A 311 -11.26 -21.94 9.59
N SER A 312 -10.93 -22.92 10.45
CA SER A 312 -11.13 -22.83 11.90
C SER A 312 -10.33 -21.69 12.53
N TYR A 313 -9.06 -21.54 12.16
CA TYR A 313 -8.22 -20.44 12.67
C TYR A 313 -8.79 -19.07 12.28
N ILE A 314 -9.29 -18.92 11.06
CA ILE A 314 -9.91 -17.67 10.60
C ILE A 314 -11.21 -17.37 11.35
N ALA A 315 -12.07 -18.38 11.57
CA ALA A 315 -13.30 -18.20 12.33
C ALA A 315 -13.02 -17.61 13.73
N GLU A 316 -12.01 -18.16 14.42
CA GLU A 316 -11.64 -17.74 15.77
C GLU A 316 -10.84 -16.42 15.81
N HIS A 317 -9.82 -16.26 14.95
CA HIS A 317 -8.82 -15.19 15.08
C HIS A 317 -8.79 -14.19 13.94
N GLY A 318 -9.54 -14.42 12.86
CA GLY A 318 -9.51 -13.61 11.64
C GLY A 318 -9.84 -12.14 11.88
N VAL A 319 -9.41 -11.27 10.97
CA VAL A 319 -9.82 -9.86 10.96
C VAL A 319 -11.35 -9.75 10.80
N PRO A 320 -12.01 -8.72 11.34
CA PRO A 320 -13.47 -8.58 11.31
C PRO A 320 -13.97 -8.19 9.91
N ARG A 321 -13.91 -9.15 8.98
CA ARG A 321 -14.36 -9.04 7.59
C ARG A 321 -15.48 -10.03 7.30
N THR A 322 -16.23 -9.80 6.24
CA THR A 322 -17.30 -10.71 5.80
C THR A 322 -16.77 -12.11 5.45
N GLY A 323 -15.53 -12.26 4.98
CA GLY A 323 -14.90 -13.58 4.80
C GLY A 323 -14.72 -14.36 6.11
N ARG A 324 -14.42 -13.67 7.23
CA ARG A 324 -14.44 -14.31 8.57
C ARG A 324 -15.85 -14.77 8.93
N LEU A 325 -16.88 -13.95 8.69
CA LEU A 325 -18.27 -14.36 8.94
C LEU A 325 -18.63 -15.64 8.17
N LEU A 326 -18.22 -15.73 6.90
CA LEU A 326 -18.40 -16.91 6.07
C LEU A 326 -17.74 -18.14 6.69
N ALA A 327 -16.50 -18.01 7.19
CA ALA A 327 -15.80 -19.08 7.89
C ALA A 327 -16.51 -19.49 9.19
N MET A 328 -16.89 -18.52 10.03
CA MET A 328 -17.60 -18.75 11.29
C MET A 328 -18.87 -19.58 11.09
N LEU A 329 -19.72 -19.20 10.13
CA LEU A 329 -20.96 -19.95 9.86
C LEU A 329 -20.70 -21.39 9.42
N HIS A 330 -19.70 -21.61 8.56
CA HIS A 330 -19.34 -22.96 8.09
C HIS A 330 -18.74 -23.86 9.18
N VAL A 331 -18.09 -23.29 10.20
CA VAL A 331 -17.62 -24.07 11.36
C VAL A 331 -18.67 -24.16 12.48
N GLY A 332 -19.88 -23.65 12.26
CA GLY A 332 -21.00 -23.71 13.21
C GLY A 332 -21.00 -22.60 14.28
N GLU A 333 -20.18 -21.56 14.11
CA GLU A 333 -20.10 -20.41 15.02
C GLU A 333 -21.05 -19.28 14.61
N SER A 334 -22.31 -19.37 15.01
CA SER A 334 -23.33 -18.33 14.75
C SER A 334 -23.70 -17.48 15.97
N GLY A 335 -22.75 -17.26 16.88
CA GLY A 335 -22.97 -16.51 18.12
C GLY A 335 -23.12 -14.98 17.93
N PRO A 336 -23.17 -14.21 19.04
CA PRO A 336 -23.33 -12.74 19.00
C PRO A 336 -22.29 -12.03 18.13
N GLN A 337 -21.04 -12.48 18.13
CA GLN A 337 -19.98 -11.92 17.29
C GLN A 337 -20.26 -12.09 15.79
N ALA A 338 -20.80 -13.24 15.36
CA ALA A 338 -21.21 -13.44 13.97
C ALA A 338 -22.33 -12.47 13.58
N GLN A 339 -23.28 -12.24 14.49
CA GLN A 339 -24.37 -11.29 14.26
C GLN A 339 -23.85 -9.84 14.15
N GLU A 340 -22.94 -9.42 15.02
CA GLU A 340 -22.29 -8.10 14.96
C GLU A 340 -21.51 -7.90 13.65
N LEU A 341 -20.81 -8.95 13.20
CA LEU A 341 -20.07 -8.93 11.95
C LEU A 341 -21.01 -8.86 10.72
N LEU A 342 -22.17 -9.52 10.78
CA LEU A 342 -23.21 -9.37 9.76
C LEU A 342 -23.77 -7.94 9.74
N VAL A 343 -24.08 -7.37 10.91
CA VAL A 343 -24.62 -6.00 11.02
C VAL A 343 -23.63 -4.98 10.47
N SER A 344 -22.35 -5.06 10.85
CA SER A 344 -21.30 -4.17 10.34
C SER A 344 -21.07 -4.33 8.83
N THR A 345 -21.10 -5.56 8.32
CA THR A 345 -21.08 -5.84 6.87
C THR A 345 -22.23 -5.13 6.16
N LEU A 346 -23.46 -5.24 6.68
CA LEU A 346 -24.63 -4.60 6.09
C LEU A 346 -24.56 -3.07 6.15
N GLN A 347 -24.00 -2.50 7.22
CA GLN A 347 -23.78 -1.05 7.34
C GLN A 347 -22.81 -0.55 6.26
N ARG A 348 -21.69 -1.26 6.04
CA ARG A 348 -20.71 -0.94 4.99
C ARG A 348 -21.35 -0.96 3.59
N ILE A 349 -22.08 -2.02 3.27
CA ILE A 349 -22.75 -2.19 1.97
C ILE A 349 -23.83 -1.13 1.77
N SER A 350 -24.70 -0.92 2.77
CA SER A 350 -25.77 0.07 2.69
C SER A 350 -25.24 1.50 2.57
N ALA A 351 -24.07 1.76 3.16
CA ALA A 351 -23.40 3.05 3.07
C ALA A 351 -22.62 3.24 1.76
N ARG A 352 -22.63 2.26 0.84
CA ARG A 352 -21.87 2.25 -0.42
C ARG A 352 -20.43 2.69 -0.21
N GLN A 353 -19.81 2.16 0.84
CA GLN A 353 -18.41 2.43 1.10
C GLN A 353 -17.57 1.91 -0.07
N ASP A 354 -16.47 2.60 -0.37
CA ASP A 354 -15.44 2.04 -1.25
C ASP A 354 -15.02 0.64 -0.73
N CYS A 355 -14.76 -0.29 -1.66
CA CYS A 355 -14.51 -1.70 -1.36
C CYS A 355 -15.69 -2.47 -0.74
N SER A 356 -16.93 -1.96 -0.82
CA SER A 356 -18.12 -2.72 -0.35
C SER A 356 -18.46 -3.92 -1.23
N ASP A 357 -17.99 -3.95 -2.48
CA ASP A 357 -18.06 -5.08 -3.42
C ASP A 357 -17.32 -6.31 -2.86
N PHE A 358 -16.18 -6.12 -2.20
CA PHE A 358 -15.44 -7.19 -1.52
C PHE A 358 -16.21 -7.79 -0.33
N SER A 359 -17.16 -7.03 0.24
CA SER A 359 -18.09 -7.51 1.26
C SER A 359 -19.38 -8.10 0.67
N MET A 360 -19.80 -7.64 -0.50
CA MET A 360 -21.02 -8.12 -1.15
C MET A 360 -20.89 -9.56 -1.64
N VAL A 361 -19.76 -9.93 -2.25
CA VAL A 361 -19.55 -11.30 -2.75
C VAL A 361 -19.63 -12.36 -1.63
N PRO A 362 -18.90 -12.27 -0.50
CA PRO A 362 -19.06 -13.21 0.60
C PRO A 362 -20.45 -13.15 1.24
N LEU A 363 -21.13 -11.99 1.25
CA LEU A 363 -22.51 -11.89 1.73
C LEU A 363 -23.49 -12.70 0.85
N LEU A 364 -23.27 -12.70 -0.47
CA LEU A 364 -24.04 -13.52 -1.42
C LEU A 364 -23.78 -15.01 -1.21
N TRP A 365 -22.53 -15.40 -0.92
CA TRP A 365 -22.22 -16.78 -0.53
C TRP A 365 -22.93 -17.17 0.77
N ILE A 366 -22.87 -16.33 1.81
CA ILE A 366 -23.59 -16.54 3.07
C ILE A 366 -25.11 -16.66 2.82
N TRP A 367 -25.68 -15.84 1.94
CA TRP A 367 -27.08 -15.96 1.55
C TRP A 367 -27.37 -17.31 0.88
N HIS A 368 -26.54 -17.73 -0.06
CA HIS A 368 -26.70 -19.00 -0.77
C HIS A 368 -26.80 -20.19 0.19
N ASP A 369 -25.86 -20.28 1.14
CA ASP A 369 -25.74 -21.46 2.00
C ASP A 369 -26.65 -21.42 3.23
N PHE A 370 -26.93 -20.23 3.79
CA PHE A 370 -27.50 -20.10 5.14
C PHE A 370 -28.76 -19.26 5.25
N HIS A 371 -29.34 -18.71 4.16
CA HIS A 371 -30.50 -17.83 4.32
C HIS A 371 -31.64 -18.54 5.09
N GLY A 372 -32.24 -17.84 6.05
CA GLY A 372 -33.27 -18.39 6.92
C GLY A 372 -32.75 -19.16 8.14
N GLU A 373 -31.44 -19.43 8.21
CA GLU A 373 -30.77 -20.09 9.33
C GLU A 373 -29.93 -19.11 10.15
N HIS A 374 -29.45 -19.53 11.34
CA HIS A 374 -28.50 -18.84 12.24
C HIS A 374 -28.89 -17.48 12.82
N PHE A 375 -29.66 -16.65 12.10
CA PHE A 375 -30.00 -15.28 12.44
C PHE A 375 -31.52 -15.03 12.41
N PRO A 376 -32.02 -14.05 13.18
CA PRO A 376 -33.42 -13.66 13.12
C PRO A 376 -33.89 -13.26 11.72
N ALA A 377 -35.13 -13.58 11.37
CA ALA A 377 -35.72 -13.28 10.06
C ALA A 377 -35.64 -11.79 9.66
N VAL A 378 -35.63 -10.86 10.64
CA VAL A 378 -35.45 -9.43 10.37
C VAL A 378 -34.07 -9.10 9.79
N LEU A 379 -33.01 -9.80 10.21
CA LEU A 379 -31.68 -9.62 9.64
C LEU A 379 -31.63 -10.14 8.21
N TRP A 380 -32.22 -11.31 7.94
CA TRP A 380 -32.30 -11.82 6.56
C TRP A 380 -33.11 -10.90 5.63
N LYS A 381 -34.18 -10.28 6.12
CA LYS A 381 -34.88 -9.21 5.37
C LYS A 381 -33.95 -8.05 5.05
N ARG A 382 -33.08 -7.63 5.98
CA ARG A 382 -32.08 -6.57 5.74
C ARG A 382 -31.01 -7.02 4.75
N VAL A 383 -30.54 -8.26 4.82
CA VAL A 383 -29.60 -8.84 3.84
C VAL A 383 -30.20 -8.78 2.44
N ARG A 384 -31.44 -9.26 2.27
CA ARG A 384 -32.15 -9.19 0.98
C ARG A 384 -32.28 -7.75 0.48
N SER A 385 -32.66 -6.81 1.35
CA SER A 385 -32.77 -5.40 0.98
C SER A 385 -31.41 -4.79 0.58
N ALA A 386 -30.33 -5.18 1.27
CA ALA A 386 -28.99 -4.71 0.95
C ALA A 386 -28.53 -5.23 -0.42
N ILE A 387 -28.80 -6.50 -0.75
CA ILE A 387 -28.50 -7.10 -2.06
C ILE A 387 -29.31 -6.38 -3.16
N ILE A 388 -30.63 -6.33 -3.04
CA ILE A 388 -31.52 -5.78 -4.08
C ILE A 388 -31.33 -4.26 -4.27
N GLY A 389 -30.95 -3.55 -3.20
CA GLY A 389 -30.73 -2.10 -3.21
C GLY A 389 -29.29 -1.67 -3.51
N TYR A 390 -28.38 -2.62 -3.72
CA TYR A 390 -26.99 -2.31 -4.03
C TYR A 390 -26.83 -1.75 -5.44
N ARG A 391 -25.79 -0.95 -5.62
CA ARG A 391 -25.39 -0.39 -6.91
C ARG A 391 -24.29 -1.27 -7.50
N TYR A 392 -24.61 -2.04 -8.53
CA TYR A 392 -23.74 -3.05 -9.13
C TYR A 392 -22.88 -2.53 -10.28
N GLY A 393 -23.20 -1.34 -10.81
CA GLY A 393 -22.45 -0.71 -11.90
C GLY A 393 -22.55 0.80 -11.87
N TYR A 394 -21.59 1.45 -12.52
CA TYR A 394 -21.55 2.91 -12.66
C TYR A 394 -22.60 3.45 -13.65
N ASP A 395 -23.21 2.57 -14.44
CA ASP A 395 -24.40 2.82 -15.27
C ASP A 395 -25.70 2.88 -14.45
N GLU A 396 -25.63 2.62 -13.15
CA GLU A 396 -26.73 2.76 -12.21
C GLU A 396 -26.60 4.07 -11.43
N LEU A 397 -27.71 4.65 -10.98
CA LEU A 397 -27.71 5.95 -10.30
C LEU A 397 -26.97 5.88 -8.96
N GLY A 398 -26.03 6.80 -8.75
CA GLY A 398 -25.35 6.92 -7.46
C GLY A 398 -24.41 8.11 -7.36
N ASN A 399 -24.33 8.65 -6.14
CA ASN A 399 -23.41 9.70 -5.74
C ASN A 399 -22.55 9.13 -4.61
N ASP A 400 -21.53 8.35 -4.98
CA ASP A 400 -20.66 7.62 -4.08
C ASP A 400 -19.22 7.59 -4.62
N VAL A 401 -18.29 7.08 -3.81
CA VAL A 401 -16.86 6.99 -4.12
C VAL A 401 -16.42 5.58 -4.44
N MET A 402 -17.37 4.67 -4.73
CA MET A 402 -17.05 3.29 -5.07
C MET A 402 -16.22 3.24 -6.34
N TRP A 403 -15.15 2.45 -6.31
CA TRP A 403 -14.23 2.32 -7.43
C TRP A 403 -14.63 1.16 -8.35
N PHE A 404 -15.06 1.44 -9.58
CA PHE A 404 -15.47 0.40 -10.53
C PHE A 404 -14.38 0.00 -11.53
N TRP A 405 -13.25 0.71 -11.58
CA TRP A 405 -12.37 0.73 -12.76
C TRP A 405 -11.11 -0.13 -12.70
N SER A 406 -10.72 -0.63 -11.53
CA SER A 406 -9.59 -1.58 -11.47
C SER A 406 -10.06 -3.00 -11.75
N GLU A 407 -9.11 -3.84 -12.14
CA GLU A 407 -9.30 -5.25 -12.51
C GLU A 407 -10.07 -6.02 -11.43
N ASN A 408 -9.58 -5.99 -10.18
CA ASN A 408 -10.19 -6.69 -9.04
C ASN A 408 -11.60 -6.19 -8.67
N HIS A 409 -11.83 -4.88 -8.75
CA HIS A 409 -13.13 -4.28 -8.47
C HIS A 409 -14.15 -4.61 -9.56
N ALA A 410 -13.76 -4.47 -10.83
CA ALA A 410 -14.62 -4.84 -11.95
C ALA A 410 -15.06 -6.31 -11.82
N LEU A 411 -14.13 -7.22 -11.53
CA LEU A 411 -14.44 -8.62 -11.26
C LEU A 411 -15.45 -8.77 -10.11
N CYS A 412 -15.18 -8.18 -8.94
CA CYS A 412 -16.05 -8.34 -7.77
C CYS A 412 -17.46 -7.75 -7.99
N PHE A 413 -17.58 -6.59 -8.63
CA PHE A 413 -18.87 -6.02 -9.00
C PHE A 413 -19.64 -6.91 -9.99
N HIS A 414 -18.98 -7.40 -11.03
CA HIS A 414 -19.61 -8.26 -12.03
C HIS A 414 -20.02 -9.61 -11.44
N THR A 415 -19.17 -10.22 -10.59
CA THR A 415 -19.52 -11.43 -9.82
C THR A 415 -20.71 -11.19 -8.92
N ALA A 416 -20.72 -10.09 -8.16
CA ALA A 416 -21.83 -9.77 -7.28
C ALA A 416 -23.14 -9.55 -8.06
N GLN A 417 -23.09 -8.85 -9.20
CA GLN A 417 -24.24 -8.61 -10.07
C GLN A 417 -24.80 -9.92 -10.64
N TYR A 418 -23.91 -10.81 -11.10
CA TYR A 418 -24.27 -12.10 -11.66
C TYR A 418 -24.97 -12.98 -10.62
N LEU A 419 -24.35 -13.17 -9.45
CA LEU A 419 -24.87 -14.03 -8.39
C LEU A 419 -26.16 -13.46 -7.78
N ALA A 420 -26.25 -12.14 -7.57
CA ALA A 420 -27.49 -11.53 -7.09
C ALA A 420 -28.63 -11.69 -8.10
N GLY A 421 -28.37 -11.51 -9.39
CA GLY A 421 -29.35 -11.74 -10.44
C GLY A 421 -29.82 -13.20 -10.51
N GLN A 422 -28.89 -14.16 -10.37
CA GLN A 422 -29.17 -15.59 -10.32
C GLN A 422 -30.07 -15.96 -9.12
N MET A 423 -29.79 -15.39 -7.94
CA MET A 423 -30.53 -15.70 -6.70
C MET A 423 -31.91 -15.03 -6.63
N PHE A 424 -32.11 -13.92 -7.35
CA PHE A 424 -33.35 -13.13 -7.31
C PHE A 424 -33.88 -12.78 -8.71
N PRO A 425 -34.14 -13.76 -9.59
CA PRO A 425 -34.37 -13.53 -11.03
C PRO A 425 -35.57 -12.61 -11.34
N ASP A 426 -36.60 -12.64 -10.49
CA ASP A 426 -37.83 -11.87 -10.68
C ASP A 426 -37.89 -10.57 -9.87
N ALA A 427 -36.94 -10.35 -8.96
CA ALA A 427 -36.93 -9.17 -8.09
C ALA A 427 -36.55 -7.91 -8.89
N LEU A 428 -37.14 -6.78 -8.51
CA LEU A 428 -36.79 -5.47 -9.04
C LEU A 428 -35.62 -4.87 -8.24
N PHE A 429 -34.46 -4.70 -8.89
CA PHE A 429 -33.27 -4.09 -8.32
C PHE A 429 -33.44 -2.57 -8.32
N THR A 430 -33.42 -1.95 -7.14
CA THR A 430 -33.91 -0.57 -6.99
C THR A 430 -32.93 0.48 -7.49
N ALA A 431 -31.63 0.18 -7.54
CA ALA A 431 -30.61 1.10 -8.06
C ALA A 431 -30.67 1.24 -9.59
N SER A 432 -31.03 0.17 -10.30
CA SER A 432 -31.06 0.13 -11.78
C SER A 432 -32.47 0.15 -12.37
N GLY A 433 -33.48 -0.26 -11.60
CA GLY A 433 -34.83 -0.52 -12.11
C GLY A 433 -34.96 -1.81 -12.93
N ARG A 434 -33.93 -2.66 -12.97
CA ARG A 434 -33.89 -3.91 -13.74
C ARG A 434 -34.40 -5.09 -12.91
N ARG A 435 -34.91 -6.13 -13.59
CA ARG A 435 -35.17 -7.44 -12.98
C ARG A 435 -33.87 -8.22 -12.79
N GLY A 436 -33.88 -9.19 -11.87
CA GLY A 436 -32.69 -9.99 -11.57
C GLY A 436 -32.12 -10.75 -12.76
N HIS A 437 -32.96 -11.33 -13.62
CA HIS A 437 -32.49 -12.00 -14.83
C HIS A 437 -31.82 -11.04 -15.83
N GLU A 438 -32.26 -9.78 -15.88
CA GLU A 438 -31.61 -8.74 -16.69
C GLU A 438 -30.26 -8.36 -16.09
N GLN A 439 -30.17 -8.23 -14.76
CA GLN A 439 -28.89 -8.01 -14.07
C GLN A 439 -27.91 -9.16 -14.31
N GLN A 440 -28.38 -10.42 -14.22
CA GLN A 440 -27.55 -11.60 -14.48
C GLN A 440 -27.03 -11.62 -15.93
N ALA A 441 -27.88 -11.32 -16.91
CA ALA A 441 -27.51 -11.29 -18.32
C ALA A 441 -26.45 -10.21 -18.62
N ILE A 442 -26.62 -9.01 -18.07
CA ILE A 442 -25.65 -7.91 -18.20
C ILE A 442 -24.32 -8.29 -17.53
N ALA A 443 -24.37 -8.84 -16.32
CA ALA A 443 -23.19 -9.28 -15.60
C ALA A 443 -22.43 -10.38 -16.35
N ALA A 444 -23.13 -11.33 -16.98
CA ALA A 444 -22.50 -12.38 -17.78
C ALA A 444 -21.73 -11.79 -18.98
N GLN A 445 -22.28 -10.80 -19.68
CA GLN A 445 -21.58 -10.11 -20.77
C GLN A 445 -20.32 -9.40 -20.25
N ARG A 446 -20.43 -8.69 -19.13
CA ARG A 446 -19.33 -7.98 -18.48
C ARG A 446 -18.23 -8.93 -18.00
N LEU A 447 -18.61 -10.07 -17.41
CA LEU A 447 -17.67 -11.12 -17.00
C LEU A 447 -16.93 -11.69 -18.20
N HIS A 448 -17.62 -11.97 -19.32
CA HIS A 448 -16.94 -12.44 -20.53
C HIS A 448 -15.96 -11.41 -21.08
N ALA A 449 -16.32 -10.13 -21.15
CA ALA A 449 -15.40 -9.07 -21.56
C ALA A 449 -14.20 -8.93 -20.62
N TRP A 450 -14.44 -9.01 -19.30
CA TRP A 450 -13.38 -9.00 -18.30
C TRP A 450 -12.43 -10.20 -18.44
N PHE A 451 -12.99 -11.41 -18.60
CA PHE A 451 -12.18 -12.61 -18.81
C PHE A 451 -11.38 -12.52 -20.11
N ASP A 452 -11.97 -12.01 -21.20
CA ASP A 452 -11.27 -11.85 -22.49
C ASP A 452 -10.06 -10.94 -22.33
N ALA A 453 -10.21 -9.82 -21.60
CA ALA A 453 -9.13 -8.89 -21.32
C ALA A 453 -8.02 -9.51 -20.46
N VAL A 454 -8.36 -10.16 -19.35
CA VAL A 454 -7.38 -10.74 -18.42
C VAL A 454 -6.70 -11.98 -18.99
N GLU A 455 -7.42 -12.83 -19.73
CA GLU A 455 -6.82 -13.97 -20.43
C GLU A 455 -5.82 -13.51 -21.51
N GLN A 456 -6.06 -12.35 -22.13
CA GLN A 456 -5.16 -11.76 -23.12
C GLN A 456 -3.96 -11.01 -22.51
N GLN A 457 -4.19 -10.19 -21.48
CA GLN A 457 -3.19 -9.24 -20.94
C GLN A 457 -2.47 -9.76 -19.69
N GLY A 458 -3.08 -10.72 -18.98
CA GLY A 458 -2.67 -11.12 -17.65
C GLY A 458 -3.11 -10.10 -16.60
N PHE A 459 -2.94 -10.46 -15.32
CA PHE A 459 -3.27 -9.56 -14.21
C PHE A 459 -2.28 -8.39 -14.14
N VAL A 460 -2.78 -7.16 -14.14
CA VAL A 460 -1.98 -5.93 -14.03
C VAL A 460 -1.23 -5.86 -12.70
N GLU A 461 -1.84 -6.39 -11.65
CA GLU A 461 -1.28 -6.42 -10.30
C GLU A 461 -0.53 -7.75 -10.10
N TRP A 462 0.40 -8.08 -11.01
CA TRP A 462 1.08 -9.38 -11.03
C TRP A 462 1.69 -9.74 -9.68
N ASN A 463 1.56 -11.02 -9.30
CA ASN A 463 2.09 -11.62 -8.07
C ASN A 463 1.82 -10.80 -6.79
N SER A 464 0.77 -9.97 -6.79
CA SER A 464 0.58 -9.01 -5.72
C SER A 464 0.02 -9.66 -4.46
N ALA A 465 0.82 -9.66 -3.40
CA ALA A 465 0.42 -10.16 -2.09
C ALA A 465 -0.88 -9.54 -1.53
N PRO A 466 -1.15 -8.23 -1.69
CA PRO A 466 -2.44 -7.66 -1.27
C PRO A 466 -3.59 -7.86 -2.25
N TYR A 467 -3.34 -8.03 -3.56
CA TYR A 467 -4.41 -7.97 -4.58
C TYR A 467 -4.83 -9.33 -5.15
N TYR A 468 -3.95 -10.33 -5.26
CA TYR A 468 -4.37 -11.70 -5.61
C TYR A 468 -5.46 -12.23 -4.66
N PRO A 469 -5.35 -12.05 -3.32
CA PRO A 469 -6.45 -12.37 -2.41
C PRO A 469 -7.75 -11.62 -2.72
N VAL A 470 -7.69 -10.41 -3.29
CA VAL A 470 -8.90 -9.69 -3.69
C VAL A 470 -9.49 -10.29 -4.97
N ASP A 471 -8.68 -10.60 -5.97
CA ASP A 471 -9.14 -11.27 -7.20
C ASP A 471 -9.79 -12.63 -6.91
N TYR A 472 -9.18 -13.39 -5.98
CA TYR A 472 -9.71 -14.68 -5.53
C TYR A 472 -11.12 -14.59 -4.92
N ILE A 473 -11.56 -13.44 -4.37
CA ILE A 473 -12.95 -13.25 -3.91
C ILE A 473 -13.92 -13.55 -5.06
N GLY A 474 -13.72 -12.86 -6.19
CA GLY A 474 -14.58 -13.00 -7.36
C GLY A 474 -14.42 -14.35 -8.04
N LEU A 475 -13.18 -14.81 -8.24
CA LEU A 475 -12.91 -16.06 -8.96
C LEU A 475 -13.45 -17.30 -8.23
N PHE A 476 -13.18 -17.46 -6.93
CA PHE A 476 -13.69 -18.63 -6.19
C PHE A 476 -15.21 -18.61 -6.04
N ALA A 477 -15.82 -17.42 -5.86
CA ALA A 477 -17.27 -17.32 -5.81
C ALA A 477 -17.93 -17.73 -7.14
N LEU A 478 -17.38 -17.30 -8.28
CA LEU A 478 -17.86 -17.74 -9.60
C LEU A 478 -17.64 -19.23 -9.82
N TYR A 479 -16.45 -19.74 -9.48
CA TYR A 479 -16.12 -21.16 -9.60
C TYR A 479 -17.09 -22.05 -8.83
N GLN A 480 -17.42 -21.66 -7.60
CA GLN A 480 -18.27 -22.44 -6.70
C GLN A 480 -19.76 -22.28 -6.99
N LEU A 481 -20.23 -21.03 -7.15
CA LEU A 481 -21.65 -20.68 -7.05
C LEU A 481 -22.34 -20.36 -8.38
N ALA A 482 -21.59 -20.10 -9.47
CA ALA A 482 -22.22 -19.78 -10.74
C ALA A 482 -22.89 -21.02 -11.36
N ASP A 483 -24.12 -20.87 -11.88
CA ASP A 483 -24.81 -21.94 -12.62
C ASP A 483 -24.22 -22.14 -14.03
N ASN A 484 -23.64 -21.10 -14.61
CA ASN A 484 -23.07 -21.15 -15.95
C ASN A 484 -21.72 -21.87 -15.97
N ALA A 485 -21.68 -23.06 -16.56
CA ALA A 485 -20.48 -23.90 -16.63
C ALA A 485 -19.28 -23.22 -17.32
N MET A 486 -19.51 -22.37 -18.34
CA MET A 486 -18.43 -21.65 -19.01
C MET A 486 -17.77 -20.62 -18.10
N ILE A 487 -18.57 -19.88 -17.32
CA ILE A 487 -18.07 -18.91 -16.34
C ILE A 487 -17.25 -19.63 -15.27
N ARG A 488 -17.76 -20.75 -14.72
CA ARG A 488 -17.01 -21.57 -13.74
C ARG A 488 -15.67 -22.03 -14.30
N GLN A 489 -15.66 -22.54 -15.54
CA GLN A 489 -14.45 -23.05 -16.18
C GLN A 489 -13.42 -21.94 -16.45
N ARG A 490 -13.86 -20.75 -16.87
CA ARG A 490 -12.98 -19.58 -17.04
C ARG A 490 -12.38 -19.11 -15.71
N ALA A 491 -13.21 -19.04 -14.67
CA ALA A 491 -12.74 -18.72 -13.32
C ALA A 491 -11.69 -19.73 -12.84
N GLN A 492 -11.95 -21.04 -12.99
CA GLN A 492 -11.00 -22.09 -12.64
C GLN A 492 -9.63 -21.91 -13.34
N ARG A 493 -9.62 -21.68 -14.66
CA ARG A 493 -8.38 -21.49 -15.42
C ARG A 493 -7.55 -20.29 -14.93
N LEU A 494 -8.21 -19.21 -14.51
CA LEU A 494 -7.51 -18.07 -13.93
C LEU A 494 -7.00 -18.36 -12.52
N ILE A 495 -7.74 -19.10 -11.69
CA ILE A 495 -7.24 -19.57 -10.39
C ILE A 495 -6.01 -20.47 -10.60
N ASP A 496 -6.04 -21.40 -11.55
CA ASP A 496 -4.90 -22.27 -11.90
C ASP A 496 -3.67 -21.43 -12.27
N ARG A 497 -3.87 -20.38 -13.08
CA ARG A 497 -2.81 -19.46 -13.49
C ARG A 497 -2.22 -18.70 -12.30
N LEU A 498 -3.06 -18.12 -11.45
CA LEU A 498 -2.61 -17.40 -10.26
C LEU A 498 -1.82 -18.33 -9.33
N MET A 499 -2.31 -19.55 -9.09
CA MET A 499 -1.61 -20.57 -8.29
C MET A 499 -0.25 -20.95 -8.90
N HIS A 500 -0.16 -21.16 -10.22
CA HIS A 500 1.12 -21.42 -10.88
C HIS A 500 2.09 -20.25 -10.70
N THR A 501 1.67 -19.02 -10.99
CA THR A 501 2.56 -17.85 -10.86
C THR A 501 3.01 -17.63 -9.42
N SER A 502 2.12 -17.71 -8.44
CA SER A 502 2.47 -17.57 -7.03
C SER A 502 3.42 -18.67 -6.55
N ALA A 503 3.30 -19.90 -7.06
CA ALA A 503 4.20 -21.00 -6.69
C ALA A 503 5.66 -20.75 -7.11
N LEU A 504 5.89 -20.05 -8.23
CA LEU A 504 7.22 -19.68 -8.70
C LEU A 504 7.93 -18.72 -7.73
N HIS A 505 7.16 -17.90 -7.02
CA HIS A 505 7.68 -16.90 -6.07
C HIS A 505 7.44 -17.25 -4.60
N TYR A 506 6.92 -18.43 -4.31
CA TYR A 506 6.70 -18.87 -2.93
C TYR A 506 7.99 -19.47 -2.37
N GLN A 507 8.55 -18.88 -1.31
CA GLN A 507 9.80 -19.34 -0.68
C GLN A 507 9.56 -19.59 0.80
N SER A 508 9.65 -20.85 1.23
CA SER A 508 9.65 -21.26 2.64
C SER A 508 8.53 -20.67 3.50
N GLY A 509 7.31 -20.57 2.97
CA GLY A 509 6.19 -19.99 3.73
C GLY A 509 5.84 -18.55 3.36
N ILE A 510 6.62 -17.94 2.46
CA ILE A 510 6.52 -16.51 2.12
C ILE A 510 6.12 -16.34 0.67
N ALA A 511 5.08 -15.55 0.42
CA ALA A 511 4.83 -14.98 -0.89
C ALA A 511 5.85 -13.87 -1.15
N ALA A 512 6.85 -14.18 -1.97
CA ALA A 512 7.94 -13.28 -2.32
C ALA A 512 7.81 -12.81 -3.78
N GLY A 513 8.88 -12.22 -4.29
CA GLY A 513 9.05 -11.90 -5.69
C GLY A 513 8.64 -10.47 -6.07
N THR A 514 8.87 -10.10 -7.32
CA THR A 514 8.36 -8.83 -7.87
C THR A 514 6.83 -8.80 -7.81
N MET A 515 6.27 -7.61 -7.59
CA MET A 515 4.82 -7.39 -7.49
C MET A 515 4.40 -6.13 -8.24
N GLY A 516 3.32 -6.21 -9.02
CA GLY A 516 2.77 -5.04 -9.73
C GLY A 516 2.24 -3.97 -8.78
N ARG A 517 1.82 -4.38 -7.58
CA ARG A 517 1.48 -3.50 -6.45
C ARG A 517 1.81 -4.15 -5.12
N VAL A 518 2.35 -3.37 -4.19
CA VAL A 518 2.59 -3.81 -2.81
C VAL A 518 2.48 -2.62 -1.85
N TYR A 519 2.23 -2.89 -0.56
CA TYR A 519 2.42 -1.91 0.50
C TYR A 519 3.56 -2.33 1.43
N GLU A 520 4.09 -1.36 2.18
CA GLU A 520 5.15 -1.58 3.16
C GLU A 520 4.80 -2.72 4.14
N LYS A 521 3.52 -2.86 4.51
CA LYS A 521 3.05 -3.90 5.42
C LYS A 521 3.27 -5.32 4.88
N GLU A 522 3.14 -5.55 3.57
CA GLU A 522 3.43 -6.87 2.98
C GLU A 522 4.93 -7.11 2.79
N LEU A 523 5.72 -6.05 2.60
CA LEU A 523 7.18 -6.17 2.49
C LEU A 523 7.83 -6.48 3.85
N LEU A 524 7.49 -5.70 4.89
CA LEU A 524 8.08 -5.79 6.22
C LEU A 524 7.47 -6.89 7.11
N ALA A 525 6.27 -7.38 6.78
CA ALA A 525 5.59 -8.43 7.54
C ALA A 525 5.02 -9.52 6.62
N SER A 526 5.84 -10.03 5.72
CA SER A 526 5.47 -10.95 4.63
C SER A 526 4.75 -12.23 5.10
N GLN A 527 5.08 -12.77 6.29
CA GLN A 527 4.38 -13.90 6.91
C GLN A 527 2.90 -13.61 7.25
N LEU A 528 2.57 -12.34 7.46
CA LEU A 528 1.23 -11.86 7.80
C LEU A 528 0.43 -11.45 6.55
N SER A 529 0.98 -11.62 5.35
CA SER A 529 0.24 -11.43 4.10
C SER A 529 -0.73 -12.59 3.87
N GLU A 530 -1.90 -12.31 3.30
CA GLU A 530 -2.87 -13.37 3.02
C GLU A 530 -2.35 -14.35 1.97
N LEU A 531 -1.58 -13.87 0.98
CA LEU A 531 -1.00 -14.70 -0.07
C LEU A 531 0.00 -15.74 0.49
N SER A 532 0.75 -15.41 1.55
CA SER A 532 1.57 -16.39 2.27
C SER A 532 0.73 -17.51 2.89
N ALA A 533 -0.42 -17.18 3.49
CA ALA A 533 -1.36 -18.16 4.04
C ALA A 533 -2.05 -19.00 2.94
N PHE A 534 -2.33 -18.41 1.77
CA PHE A 534 -2.73 -19.16 0.59
C PHE A 534 -1.70 -20.21 0.20
N GLY A 535 -0.42 -19.83 0.15
CA GLY A 535 0.67 -20.76 -0.15
C GLY A 535 0.80 -21.88 0.88
N HIS A 536 0.58 -21.58 2.16
CA HIS A 536 0.52 -22.59 3.21
C HIS A 536 -0.59 -23.61 2.96
N VAL A 537 -1.81 -23.15 2.69
CA VAL A 537 -2.95 -24.07 2.41
C VAL A 537 -2.71 -24.85 1.13
N ALA A 538 -2.26 -24.20 0.06
CA ALA A 538 -2.05 -24.82 -1.25
C ALA A 538 -0.94 -25.87 -1.24
N TRP A 539 0.23 -25.53 -0.71
CA TRP A 539 1.47 -26.31 -0.89
C TRP A 539 2.13 -26.80 0.41
N GLY A 540 1.62 -26.39 1.58
CA GLY A 540 2.24 -26.66 2.88
C GLY A 540 3.43 -25.73 3.17
N GLY A 541 3.99 -25.84 4.38
CA GLY A 541 5.05 -24.96 4.87
C GLY A 541 4.55 -23.54 5.16
N GLY A 542 5.31 -22.75 5.91
CA GLY A 542 4.80 -21.48 6.41
C GLY A 542 3.65 -21.65 7.41
N HIS A 543 2.74 -20.69 7.42
CA HIS A 543 1.75 -20.54 8.49
C HIS A 543 0.39 -20.06 8.00
N VAL A 544 -0.66 -20.38 8.77
CA VAL A 544 -1.93 -19.66 8.69
C VAL A 544 -1.81 -18.32 9.40
N ASN A 545 -2.61 -17.35 8.98
CA ASN A 545 -2.66 -16.04 9.65
C ASN A 545 -4.10 -15.50 9.68
N ARG A 546 -4.25 -14.28 10.19
CA ARG A 546 -5.54 -13.67 10.50
C ARG A 546 -6.21 -13.00 9.30
N LYS A 547 -5.53 -12.89 8.14
CA LYS A 547 -6.11 -12.30 6.93
C LYS A 547 -7.09 -13.27 6.31
N CYS A 548 -8.20 -12.73 5.80
CA CYS A 548 -9.34 -13.56 5.37
C CYS A 548 -10.25 -12.83 4.39
N ALA A 549 -9.70 -12.09 3.43
CA ALA A 549 -10.47 -11.54 2.33
C ALA A 549 -11.09 -12.66 1.48
N SER A 550 -10.30 -13.67 1.09
CA SER A 550 -10.75 -14.78 0.24
C SER A 550 -10.17 -16.14 0.61
N LEU A 551 -9.21 -16.24 1.55
CA LEU A 551 -8.73 -17.56 1.99
C LEU A 551 -9.87 -18.52 2.43
N PRO A 552 -10.94 -18.06 3.11
CA PRO A 552 -12.10 -18.90 3.39
C PRO A 552 -12.75 -19.50 2.13
N PHE A 553 -12.76 -18.78 1.00
CA PHE A 553 -13.38 -19.21 -0.25
C PHE A 553 -12.61 -20.39 -0.84
N PHE A 554 -11.27 -20.30 -0.82
CA PHE A 554 -10.42 -21.42 -1.23
C PHE A 554 -10.65 -22.64 -0.32
N CYS A 555 -10.70 -22.43 0.99
CA CYS A 555 -10.92 -23.50 1.97
C CYS A 555 -12.29 -24.18 1.84
N LEU A 556 -13.33 -23.45 1.42
CA LEU A 556 -14.69 -23.95 1.27
C LEU A 556 -14.97 -24.54 -0.12
N SER A 557 -14.21 -24.15 -1.13
CA SER A 557 -14.32 -24.71 -2.48
C SER A 557 -13.73 -26.11 -2.57
N ASP A 558 -14.20 -26.90 -3.54
CA ASP A 558 -13.60 -28.18 -3.91
C ASP A 558 -12.33 -28.04 -4.79
N TYR A 559 -11.88 -26.81 -5.04
CA TYR A 559 -10.72 -26.53 -5.89
C TYR A 559 -9.44 -27.16 -5.34
N VAL A 560 -8.67 -27.75 -6.24
CA VAL A 560 -7.35 -28.34 -5.97
C VAL A 560 -6.32 -27.64 -6.86
N PRO A 561 -5.25 -27.05 -6.29
CA PRO A 561 -4.20 -26.42 -7.08
C PRO A 561 -3.55 -27.41 -8.08
N PRO A 562 -3.10 -26.95 -9.25
CA PRO A 562 -2.38 -27.80 -10.20
C PRO A 562 -1.20 -28.52 -9.55
N ALA A 563 -1.05 -29.82 -9.81
CA ALA A 563 -0.03 -30.65 -9.16
C ALA A 563 1.40 -30.13 -9.38
N GLU A 564 1.66 -29.52 -10.53
CA GLU A 564 2.97 -28.94 -10.85
C GLU A 564 3.32 -27.73 -9.97
N SER A 565 2.34 -26.95 -9.52
CA SER A 565 2.56 -25.81 -8.62
C SER A 565 3.22 -26.23 -7.29
N VAL A 566 2.96 -27.45 -6.81
CA VAL A 566 3.63 -27.99 -5.60
C VAL A 566 5.13 -28.12 -5.82
N ARG A 567 5.57 -28.57 -7.02
CA ARG A 567 6.98 -28.74 -7.36
C ARG A 567 7.73 -27.41 -7.36
N TYR A 568 7.10 -26.35 -7.86
CA TYR A 568 7.69 -25.01 -7.89
C TYR A 568 7.77 -24.40 -6.49
N ALA A 569 6.68 -24.49 -5.72
CA ALA A 569 6.61 -23.92 -4.38
C ALA A 569 7.58 -24.60 -3.40
N ARG A 570 7.74 -25.93 -3.51
CA ARG A 570 8.54 -26.77 -2.59
C ARG A 570 9.81 -27.32 -3.25
N LEU A 571 10.51 -26.49 -4.02
CA LEU A 571 11.80 -26.86 -4.62
C LEU A 571 12.80 -27.31 -3.54
N THR A 572 13.29 -28.55 -3.63
CA THR A 572 14.20 -29.16 -2.64
C THR A 572 15.63 -29.34 -3.14
N HIS A 573 15.83 -29.34 -4.46
CA HIS A 573 17.14 -29.43 -5.11
C HIS A 573 17.17 -28.65 -6.42
N GLY A 574 18.37 -28.39 -6.91
CA GLY A 574 18.55 -27.78 -8.22
C GLY A 574 18.18 -26.30 -8.23
N ALA A 575 17.96 -25.76 -9.43
CA ALA A 575 17.52 -24.39 -9.63
C ALA A 575 16.34 -24.34 -10.61
N LEU A 576 15.38 -23.48 -10.29
CA LEU A 576 14.25 -23.14 -11.13
C LEU A 576 14.48 -21.75 -11.74
N SER A 577 14.26 -21.62 -13.04
CA SER A 577 14.17 -20.34 -13.73
C SER A 577 12.84 -20.25 -14.47
N ALA A 578 12.16 -19.12 -14.37
CA ALA A 578 10.93 -18.87 -15.09
C ALA A 578 10.88 -17.48 -15.72
N HIS A 579 10.30 -17.42 -16.91
CA HIS A 579 10.05 -16.19 -17.67
C HIS A 579 8.58 -16.17 -18.08
N TYR A 580 7.87 -15.08 -17.75
CA TYR A 580 6.48 -14.93 -18.16
C TYR A 580 6.08 -13.46 -18.26
N GLN A 581 5.06 -13.18 -19.06
CA GLN A 581 4.43 -11.87 -19.13
C GLN A 581 3.12 -11.86 -18.34
N CYS A 582 2.89 -10.77 -17.62
CA CYS A 582 1.66 -10.57 -16.87
C CYS A 582 1.41 -9.08 -16.67
N GLY A 583 0.30 -8.56 -17.20
CA GLY A 583 -0.15 -7.21 -16.87
C GLY A 583 0.77 -6.10 -17.36
N GLY A 584 1.50 -6.33 -18.46
CA GLY A 584 2.54 -5.42 -18.97
C GLY A 584 3.89 -5.54 -18.28
N GLY A 585 4.06 -6.47 -17.33
CA GLY A 585 5.36 -6.80 -16.72
C GLY A 585 6.05 -7.98 -17.41
N ASN A 586 7.36 -7.87 -17.63
CA ASN A 586 8.23 -8.97 -18.08
C ASN A 586 8.89 -9.60 -16.85
N ILE A 587 8.36 -10.71 -16.35
CA ILE A 587 8.76 -11.26 -15.06
C ILE A 587 9.82 -12.33 -15.23
N VAL A 588 10.91 -12.20 -14.49
CA VAL A 588 11.96 -13.21 -14.37
C VAL A 588 11.98 -13.69 -12.93
N ALA A 589 11.83 -15.00 -12.73
CA ALA A 589 11.99 -15.65 -11.44
C ALA A 589 13.16 -16.63 -11.51
N TRP A 590 14.01 -16.61 -10.50
CA TRP A 590 15.07 -17.58 -10.30
C TRP A 590 15.06 -18.03 -8.84
N LYS A 591 15.15 -19.35 -8.62
CA LYS A 591 14.99 -19.92 -7.28
C LYS A 591 15.88 -21.14 -7.10
N GLN A 592 16.49 -21.21 -5.93
CA GLN A 592 17.11 -22.39 -5.35
C GLN A 592 16.37 -22.75 -4.05
N PRO A 593 16.64 -23.94 -3.45
CA PRO A 593 15.95 -24.33 -2.22
C PRO A 593 16.10 -23.30 -1.08
N THR A 594 17.25 -22.62 -1.03
CA THR A 594 17.58 -21.72 0.09
C THR A 594 17.41 -20.23 -0.20
N VAL A 595 17.16 -19.83 -1.46
CA VAL A 595 17.01 -18.41 -1.85
C VAL A 595 16.22 -18.26 -3.15
N SER A 596 15.47 -17.18 -3.27
CA SER A 596 14.81 -16.76 -4.51
C SER A 596 15.17 -15.33 -4.87
N LEU A 597 15.26 -15.06 -6.17
CA LEU A 597 15.49 -13.77 -6.78
C LEU A 597 14.47 -13.59 -7.92
N SER A 598 13.75 -12.47 -7.88
CA SER A 598 12.68 -12.20 -8.83
C SER A 598 12.73 -10.73 -9.25
N SER A 599 12.47 -10.45 -10.53
CA SER A 599 12.45 -9.10 -11.06
C SER A 599 11.43 -8.87 -12.17
N CYS A 600 11.12 -7.60 -12.43
CA CYS A 600 10.34 -7.16 -13.58
C CYS A 600 11.24 -6.31 -14.51
N VAL A 601 11.54 -6.87 -15.68
CA VAL A 601 12.48 -6.32 -16.68
C VAL A 601 11.81 -5.23 -17.52
N ASP A 602 12.49 -4.09 -17.64
CA ASP A 602 12.14 -2.93 -18.49
C ASP A 602 10.65 -2.50 -18.44
N HIS A 603 10.09 -2.43 -17.22
CA HIS A 603 8.72 -1.98 -17.02
C HIS A 603 8.65 -0.45 -16.95
N HIS A 604 8.28 0.20 -18.06
CA HIS A 604 8.12 1.66 -18.17
C HIS A 604 9.34 2.45 -17.64
N SER A 605 10.54 1.97 -17.92
CA SER A 605 11.79 2.51 -17.40
C SER A 605 11.96 4.00 -17.71
N GLY A 606 12.42 4.77 -16.72
CA GLY A 606 12.56 6.22 -16.78
C GLY A 606 11.26 7.00 -16.50
N GLU A 607 10.10 6.35 -16.52
CA GLU A 607 8.83 7.00 -16.19
C GLU A 607 8.59 7.06 -14.67
N ARG A 608 7.65 7.93 -14.26
CA ARG A 608 7.13 7.96 -12.89
C ARG A 608 6.45 6.64 -12.57
N GLY A 609 6.85 6.02 -11.46
CA GLY A 609 6.23 4.80 -10.98
C GLY A 609 5.08 5.06 -10.00
N HIS A 610 4.55 3.96 -9.46
CA HIS A 610 3.49 3.93 -8.46
C HIS A 610 3.85 2.92 -7.36
N GLN A 611 3.22 1.75 -7.30
CA GLN A 611 3.42 0.76 -6.22
C GLN A 611 4.17 -0.50 -6.67
N GLN A 612 4.83 -0.44 -7.82
CA GLN A 612 5.55 -1.57 -8.40
C GLN A 612 6.79 -1.91 -7.56
N HIS A 613 6.87 -3.17 -7.13
CA HIS A 613 8.01 -3.78 -6.46
C HIS A 613 8.81 -4.57 -7.48
N LEU A 614 9.92 -4.02 -7.97
CA LEU A 614 10.52 -4.49 -9.21
C LEU A 614 11.63 -5.52 -9.03
N VAL A 615 12.21 -5.64 -7.84
CA VAL A 615 13.21 -6.67 -7.54
C VAL A 615 13.04 -7.15 -6.11
N ASP A 616 13.21 -8.45 -5.91
CA ASP A 616 13.04 -9.06 -4.60
C ASP A 616 13.98 -10.24 -4.40
N ILE A 617 14.67 -10.26 -3.27
CA ILE A 617 15.45 -11.41 -2.80
C ILE A 617 14.85 -11.89 -1.50
N GLN A 618 14.41 -13.15 -1.45
CA GLN A 618 13.89 -13.79 -0.24
C GLN A 618 14.73 -15.02 0.11
N PHE A 619 15.26 -15.02 1.33
CA PHE A 619 16.00 -16.17 1.89
C PHE A 619 15.03 -17.15 2.55
N ALA A 620 15.35 -18.44 2.46
CA ALA A 620 14.51 -19.53 2.97
C ALA A 620 14.52 -19.68 4.49
N THR A 621 15.64 -19.33 5.13
CA THR A 621 15.88 -19.65 6.54
C THR A 621 15.20 -18.72 7.51
N ARG A 622 15.00 -17.46 7.11
CA ARG A 622 14.37 -16.44 7.94
C ARG A 622 13.41 -15.57 7.11
N PRO A 623 12.15 -15.39 7.55
CA PRO A 623 11.15 -14.60 6.84
C PRO A 623 11.50 -13.12 6.65
N ASP A 624 12.24 -12.55 7.59
CA ASP A 624 12.71 -11.16 7.62
C ASP A 624 14.04 -10.95 6.88
N ALA A 625 14.72 -12.04 6.46
CA ALA A 625 15.90 -11.98 5.60
C ALA A 625 15.48 -11.74 4.15
N ARG A 626 15.24 -10.47 3.83
CA ARG A 626 14.75 -10.00 2.53
C ARG A 626 15.48 -8.73 2.10
N LEU A 627 15.86 -8.66 0.82
CA LEU A 627 16.54 -7.50 0.22
C LEU A 627 15.78 -7.02 -1.01
N TRP A 628 15.71 -5.70 -1.17
CA TRP A 628 15.26 -5.05 -2.41
C TRP A 628 15.84 -3.65 -2.52
N VAL A 629 15.82 -3.10 -3.74
CA VAL A 629 16.25 -1.74 -4.03
C VAL A 629 15.10 -0.99 -4.69
N ASN A 630 14.88 0.27 -4.28
CA ASN A 630 13.90 1.14 -4.92
C ASN A 630 14.31 2.62 -4.92
N HIS A 631 13.68 3.39 -5.79
CA HIS A 631 13.61 4.85 -5.67
C HIS A 631 12.41 5.21 -4.78
N PRO A 632 12.59 5.84 -3.61
CA PRO A 632 11.48 6.21 -2.73
C PRO A 632 10.45 7.13 -3.42
N GLY A 633 9.19 7.05 -3.02
CA GLY A 633 8.16 8.05 -3.35
C GLY A 633 7.91 9.08 -2.25
N ASP A 634 8.48 8.86 -1.06
CA ASP A 634 8.35 9.73 0.11
C ASP A 634 9.62 9.66 0.97
N VAL A 635 9.82 10.65 1.83
CA VAL A 635 11.02 10.80 2.68
C VAL A 635 10.98 9.99 3.98
N GLN A 636 9.80 9.49 4.37
CA GLN A 636 9.60 8.87 5.69
C GLN A 636 9.10 7.42 5.59
N PRO A 637 9.79 6.45 6.22
CA PRO A 637 9.27 5.10 6.42
C PRO A 637 7.90 5.12 7.11
N GLY A 638 7.00 4.21 6.74
CA GLY A 638 5.64 4.13 7.28
C GLY A 638 4.65 5.13 6.70
N SER A 639 5.04 5.88 5.66
CA SER A 639 4.12 6.70 4.88
C SER A 639 3.10 5.88 4.12
N GLU A 640 1.88 6.41 4.00
CA GLU A 640 0.81 5.85 3.15
C GLU A 640 0.85 6.38 1.70
N ALA A 641 1.88 7.14 1.35
CA ALA A 641 2.11 7.60 -0.02
C ALA A 641 2.24 6.43 -1.00
N ARG A 642 1.95 6.69 -2.28
CA ARG A 642 1.97 5.69 -3.36
C ARG A 642 2.68 6.32 -4.56
N PRO A 643 3.99 6.10 -4.75
CA PRO A 643 4.89 5.23 -3.96
C PRO A 643 5.15 5.74 -2.53
N SER A 644 5.50 4.83 -1.62
CA SER A 644 5.96 5.17 -0.26
C SER A 644 7.49 5.15 -0.19
N PHE A 645 8.05 5.25 1.02
CA PHE A 645 9.49 5.11 1.27
C PHE A 645 10.00 3.73 0.86
N TRP A 646 9.40 2.64 1.37
CA TRP A 646 9.84 1.27 1.11
C TRP A 646 9.11 0.56 -0.02
N ALA A 647 7.89 0.98 -0.36
CA ALA A 647 7.03 0.27 -1.30
C ALA A 647 6.73 1.10 -2.55
N GLY A 648 7.03 0.51 -3.72
CA GLY A 648 6.90 1.18 -5.00
C GLY A 648 8.18 1.89 -5.44
N ASN A 649 8.09 2.62 -6.55
CA ASN A 649 9.22 3.33 -7.13
C ASN A 649 8.77 4.72 -7.59
N GLY A 650 9.42 5.79 -7.10
CA GLY A 650 9.15 7.16 -7.58
C GLY A 650 9.47 7.33 -9.06
N VAL A 651 10.54 6.67 -9.53
CA VAL A 651 10.96 6.57 -10.92
C VAL A 651 11.38 5.13 -11.16
N LEU A 652 10.93 4.54 -12.26
CA LEU A 652 11.16 3.13 -12.59
C LEU A 652 12.56 2.97 -13.22
N PRO A 653 13.38 2.00 -12.78
CA PRO A 653 14.70 1.74 -13.35
C PRO A 653 14.64 1.05 -14.71
N TRP A 654 15.72 1.13 -15.47
CA TRP A 654 16.06 0.08 -16.44
C TRP A 654 16.62 -1.11 -15.68
N MET A 655 16.24 -2.31 -16.07
CA MET A 655 16.59 -3.50 -15.32
C MET A 655 16.64 -4.73 -16.22
N MET A 656 17.70 -5.52 -16.08
CA MET A 656 17.77 -6.86 -16.65
C MET A 656 18.17 -7.87 -15.58
N GLN A 657 17.52 -9.04 -15.61
CA GLN A 657 17.93 -10.21 -14.86
C GLN A 657 18.43 -11.30 -15.81
N VAL A 658 19.59 -11.87 -15.49
CA VAL A 658 20.13 -13.05 -16.16
C VAL A 658 20.41 -14.08 -15.09
N GLU A 659 19.63 -15.17 -15.10
CA GLU A 659 19.69 -16.22 -14.08
C GLU A 659 19.57 -15.65 -12.66
N ASN A 660 20.63 -15.80 -11.86
CA ASN A 660 20.74 -15.39 -10.45
C ASN A 660 21.32 -13.97 -10.27
N ARG A 661 21.38 -13.15 -11.33
CA ARG A 661 21.99 -11.81 -11.31
C ARG A 661 21.06 -10.74 -11.87
N VAL A 662 21.03 -9.57 -11.24
CA VAL A 662 20.30 -8.38 -11.71
C VAL A 662 21.24 -7.20 -11.83
N LEU A 663 21.09 -6.41 -12.89
CA LEU A 663 21.69 -5.07 -13.01
C LEU A 663 20.57 -4.06 -13.21
N MET A 664 20.61 -2.96 -12.46
CA MET A 664 19.59 -1.91 -12.42
C MET A 664 20.23 -0.54 -12.62
N LEU A 665 19.52 0.35 -13.31
CA LEU A 665 19.95 1.71 -13.63
C LEU A 665 18.84 2.71 -13.29
N TRP A 666 19.13 3.71 -12.46
CA TRP A 666 18.29 4.88 -12.29
C TRP A 666 18.91 6.11 -12.93
N GLN A 667 18.06 6.88 -13.61
CA GLN A 667 18.33 8.23 -14.13
C GLN A 667 17.22 9.15 -13.64
N LEU A 668 17.52 9.90 -12.59
CA LEU A 668 16.60 10.84 -11.99
C LEU A 668 16.77 12.20 -12.65
N ASP A 669 15.69 12.78 -13.16
CA ASP A 669 15.73 14.11 -13.77
C ASP A 669 16.05 15.20 -12.73
N GLY A 670 16.27 16.44 -13.16
CA GLY A 670 16.60 17.55 -12.25
C GLY A 670 15.45 18.03 -11.35
N LEU A 671 14.21 17.67 -11.70
CA LEU A 671 12.98 18.04 -10.99
C LEU A 671 12.61 17.02 -9.92
N GLU A 672 13.17 15.80 -9.98
CA GLU A 672 12.98 14.78 -8.95
C GLU A 672 13.46 15.30 -7.59
N PRO A 673 12.56 15.39 -6.60
CA PRO A 673 12.85 15.96 -5.29
C PRO A 673 13.74 15.03 -4.45
N LEU A 674 13.60 13.71 -4.66
CA LEU A 674 14.43 12.70 -4.03
C LEU A 674 15.51 12.29 -5.04
N ASN A 675 16.77 12.54 -4.70
CA ASN A 675 17.91 12.36 -5.58
C ASN A 675 18.79 11.20 -5.12
N TRP A 676 18.17 10.14 -4.60
CA TRP A 676 18.85 8.99 -4.04
C TRP A 676 18.01 7.73 -4.19
N THR A 677 18.65 6.58 -4.23
CA THR A 677 18.01 5.26 -4.19
C THR A 677 18.50 4.52 -2.95
N HIS A 678 17.79 3.49 -2.51
CA HIS A 678 18.22 2.75 -1.33
C HIS A 678 17.98 1.25 -1.43
N LEU A 679 18.78 0.51 -0.67
CA LEU A 679 18.64 -0.90 -0.39
C LEU A 679 18.00 -1.06 1.00
N HIS A 680 16.96 -1.89 1.09
CA HIS A 680 16.55 -2.44 2.38
C HIS A 680 17.50 -3.58 2.78
N LEU A 681 18.21 -3.39 3.88
CA LEU A 681 19.11 -4.36 4.48
C LEU A 681 18.93 -4.31 6.00
N ALA A 682 18.14 -5.23 6.55
CA ALA A 682 18.02 -5.40 8.00
C ALA A 682 19.13 -6.32 8.53
N PRO A 683 20.21 -5.81 9.16
CA PRO A 683 21.40 -6.62 9.44
C PRO A 683 21.11 -7.79 10.39
N ASP A 684 20.21 -7.59 11.35
CA ASP A 684 19.82 -8.59 12.35
C ASP A 684 19.08 -9.81 11.75
N ALA A 685 18.56 -9.66 10.52
CA ALA A 685 17.91 -10.76 9.80
C ALA A 685 18.93 -11.75 9.18
N PHE A 686 20.22 -11.39 9.10
CA PHE A 686 21.26 -12.21 8.50
C PHE A 686 22.18 -12.83 9.56
N ASP A 687 22.80 -13.97 9.22
CA ASP A 687 23.83 -14.58 10.07
C ASP A 687 25.14 -13.80 9.98
N GLU A 688 25.44 -13.25 8.81
CA GLU A 688 26.64 -12.47 8.52
C GLU A 688 26.33 -11.36 7.51
N VAL A 689 26.92 -10.18 7.74
CA VAL A 689 26.93 -9.04 6.82
C VAL A 689 28.37 -8.58 6.66
N CYS A 690 28.93 -8.77 5.47
CA CYS A 690 30.30 -8.46 5.13
C CYS A 690 30.37 -7.21 4.24
N PRO A 691 31.05 -6.13 4.66
CA PRO A 691 31.26 -4.97 3.81
C PRO A 691 32.21 -5.31 2.65
N LEU A 692 31.86 -4.86 1.45
CA LEU A 692 32.68 -4.91 0.24
C LEU A 692 33.14 -3.50 -0.12
N THR A 693 34.02 -3.36 -1.13
CA THR A 693 34.51 -2.04 -1.56
C THR A 693 33.39 -1.12 -2.09
N GLN A 694 32.38 -1.68 -2.75
CA GLN A 694 31.27 -0.93 -3.35
C GLN A 694 29.90 -1.44 -2.89
N GLY A 695 29.81 -2.13 -1.75
CA GLY A 695 28.58 -2.83 -1.41
C GLY A 695 28.68 -3.76 -0.20
N TYR A 696 27.82 -4.77 -0.18
CA TYR A 696 27.71 -5.74 0.92
C TYR A 696 27.48 -7.15 0.39
N ALA A 697 28.05 -8.14 1.08
CA ALA A 697 27.65 -9.53 0.97
C ALA A 697 26.93 -9.96 2.25
N VAL A 698 25.89 -10.76 2.14
CA VAL A 698 25.11 -11.26 3.28
C VAL A 698 24.93 -12.76 3.20
N ARG A 699 24.78 -13.41 4.36
CA ARG A 699 24.49 -14.84 4.47
C ARG A 699 23.34 -15.10 5.43
N ALA A 700 22.44 -16.00 5.05
CA ALA A 700 21.43 -16.57 5.95
C ALA A 700 21.31 -18.08 5.66
N GLY A 701 21.69 -18.90 6.64
CA GLY A 701 21.90 -20.32 6.44
C GLY A 701 22.95 -20.61 5.37
N ASN A 702 22.59 -21.44 4.40
CA ASN A 702 23.43 -21.81 3.26
C ASN A 702 23.35 -20.85 2.08
N ALA A 703 22.38 -19.92 2.10
CA ALA A 703 22.19 -18.94 1.05
C ALA A 703 23.00 -17.67 1.33
N PHE A 704 23.40 -17.00 0.25
CA PHE A 704 24.05 -15.69 0.29
C PHE A 704 23.59 -14.79 -0.86
N ALA A 705 23.78 -13.48 -0.67
CA ALA A 705 23.60 -12.48 -1.71
C ALA A 705 24.72 -11.44 -1.65
N ALA A 706 25.06 -10.85 -2.80
CA ALA A 706 25.90 -9.67 -2.91
C ALA A 706 25.11 -8.54 -3.54
N VAL A 707 25.32 -7.32 -3.02
CA VAL A 707 24.78 -6.07 -3.56
C VAL A 707 25.93 -5.12 -3.79
N LEU A 708 26.11 -4.63 -5.01
CA LEU A 708 27.09 -3.59 -5.36
C LEU A 708 26.38 -2.33 -5.87
N CYS A 709 26.96 -1.16 -5.59
CA CYS A 709 26.44 0.13 -6.03
C CYS A 709 27.53 0.99 -6.67
N SER A 710 27.19 1.72 -7.73
CA SER A 710 28.11 2.65 -8.39
C SER A 710 28.42 3.91 -7.56
N GLN A 711 27.58 4.21 -6.56
CA GLN A 711 27.75 5.36 -5.66
C GLN A 711 28.22 4.91 -4.27
N PRO A 712 28.87 5.80 -3.49
CA PRO A 712 29.14 5.57 -2.08
C PRO A 712 27.84 5.30 -1.30
N LEU A 713 27.91 4.37 -0.36
CA LEU A 713 26.77 3.93 0.44
C LEU A 713 26.81 4.53 1.85
N THR A 714 25.66 5.00 2.32
CA THR A 714 25.46 5.45 3.71
C THR A 714 24.49 4.52 4.41
N VAL A 715 24.89 3.98 5.58
CA VAL A 715 24.05 3.09 6.38
C VAL A 715 23.25 3.89 7.41
N LEU A 716 21.93 3.71 7.41
CA LEU A 716 20.95 4.38 8.25
C LEU A 716 20.02 3.32 8.87
N GLY A 717 20.54 2.53 9.82
CA GLY A 717 19.80 1.41 10.41
C GLY A 717 19.58 0.29 9.40
N ASN A 718 18.32 0.05 9.01
CA ASN A 718 17.94 -0.95 8.00
C ASN A 718 17.98 -0.41 6.55
N GLU A 719 18.34 0.86 6.38
CA GLU A 719 18.48 1.51 5.07
C GLU A 719 19.95 1.63 4.69
N VAL A 720 20.28 1.28 3.45
CA VAL A 720 21.57 1.58 2.83
C VAL A 720 21.33 2.48 1.63
N ARG A 721 21.65 3.77 1.78
CA ARG A 721 21.34 4.81 0.80
C ARG A 721 22.50 5.09 -0.15
N ALA A 722 22.18 5.23 -1.43
CA ALA A 722 23.06 5.72 -2.48
C ALA A 722 22.57 7.10 -2.96
N GLU A 723 23.30 8.15 -2.58
CA GLU A 723 23.03 9.51 -3.04
C GLU A 723 23.51 9.70 -4.49
N GLY A 724 22.67 10.30 -5.32
CA GLY A 724 22.97 10.58 -6.71
C GLY A 724 21.77 10.43 -7.65
N ARG A 725 21.76 11.24 -8.72
CA ARG A 725 20.73 11.15 -9.76
C ARG A 725 20.97 10.01 -10.76
N ASN A 726 22.22 9.56 -10.86
CA ASN A 726 22.63 8.46 -11.73
C ASN A 726 23.23 7.37 -10.86
N VAL A 727 22.48 6.29 -10.64
CA VAL A 727 22.88 5.20 -9.74
C VAL A 727 22.66 3.86 -10.44
N ALA A 728 23.67 3.00 -10.38
CA ALA A 728 23.56 1.61 -10.80
C ALA A 728 23.71 0.68 -9.60
N TRP A 729 22.90 -0.37 -9.59
CA TRP A 729 22.90 -1.41 -8.57
C TRP A 729 23.01 -2.79 -9.21
N TRP A 730 23.83 -3.65 -8.64
CA TRP A 730 23.96 -5.04 -9.07
C TRP A 730 23.69 -5.98 -7.91
N LEU A 731 22.94 -7.04 -8.19
CA LEU A 731 22.55 -8.07 -7.23
C LEU A 731 22.96 -9.44 -7.75
N GLU A 732 23.52 -10.29 -6.90
CA GLU A 732 23.74 -11.71 -7.20
C GLU A 732 23.38 -12.56 -5.98
N VAL A 733 22.66 -13.67 -6.20
CA VAL A 733 22.28 -14.62 -5.15
C VAL A 733 22.87 -16.01 -5.42
N GLY A 734 23.00 -16.83 -4.38
CA GLY A 734 23.36 -18.24 -4.54
C GLY A 734 23.38 -18.98 -3.20
N GLU A 735 23.86 -20.22 -3.23
CA GLU A 735 24.04 -21.06 -2.04
C GLU A 735 25.37 -21.81 -2.08
N GLY A 736 25.91 -22.19 -0.91
CA GLY A 736 27.14 -22.99 -0.79
C GLY A 736 28.27 -22.30 -0.02
N ASP A 737 29.49 -22.28 -0.59
CA ASP A 737 30.68 -21.71 0.06
C ASP A 737 30.67 -20.17 0.04
N PHE A 738 30.29 -19.58 1.17
CA PHE A 738 30.21 -18.14 1.34
C PHE A 738 31.58 -17.45 1.26
N ALA A 739 32.66 -18.08 1.74
CA ALA A 739 33.98 -17.47 1.71
C ALA A 739 34.49 -17.34 0.27
N ALA A 740 34.32 -18.39 -0.53
CA ALA A 740 34.63 -18.37 -1.96
C ALA A 740 33.76 -17.35 -2.71
N PHE A 741 32.46 -17.25 -2.36
CA PHE A 741 31.57 -16.23 -2.91
C PHE A 741 32.05 -14.82 -2.62
N CYS A 742 32.33 -14.50 -1.34
CA CYS A 742 32.84 -13.21 -0.90
C CYS A 742 34.15 -12.84 -1.61
N GLN A 743 35.09 -13.78 -1.72
CA GLN A 743 36.36 -13.54 -2.43
C GLN A 743 36.14 -13.14 -3.90
N ARG A 744 35.20 -13.82 -4.59
CA ARG A 744 34.87 -13.51 -5.99
C ARG A 744 34.21 -12.15 -6.13
N VAL A 745 33.17 -11.86 -5.32
CA VAL A 745 32.44 -10.58 -5.44
C VAL A 745 33.27 -9.38 -5.00
N GLN A 746 34.24 -9.59 -4.10
CA GLN A 746 35.22 -8.56 -3.71
C GLN A 746 36.14 -8.13 -4.87
N ALA A 747 36.37 -9.02 -5.85
CA ALA A 747 37.14 -8.71 -7.04
C ALA A 747 36.31 -7.99 -8.12
N LEU A 748 34.99 -7.90 -7.96
CA LEU A 748 34.12 -7.19 -8.90
C LEU A 748 34.13 -5.69 -8.63
N ARG A 749 34.02 -4.93 -9.72
CA ARG A 749 33.81 -3.48 -9.70
C ARG A 749 32.57 -3.11 -10.50
N ILE A 750 31.73 -2.26 -9.95
CA ILE A 750 30.60 -1.65 -10.65
C ILE A 750 30.96 -0.21 -11.05
N VAL A 751 30.74 0.13 -12.31
CA VAL A 751 31.02 1.45 -12.88
C VAL A 751 29.80 1.93 -13.64
N TYR A 752 29.40 3.18 -13.43
CA TYR A 752 28.37 3.83 -14.23
C TYR A 752 28.95 5.10 -14.86
N GLN A 753 29.07 5.11 -16.19
CA GLN A 753 29.63 6.22 -16.96
C GLN A 753 28.83 6.47 -18.24
N GLY A 754 28.60 7.74 -18.55
CA GLY A 754 27.75 8.15 -19.67
C GLY A 754 26.31 7.72 -19.42
N ASP A 755 25.91 6.62 -20.06
CA ASP A 755 24.57 6.02 -20.02
C ASP A 755 24.65 4.49 -19.84
N VAL A 756 25.76 4.00 -19.29
CA VAL A 756 26.05 2.56 -19.25
C VAL A 756 26.57 2.16 -17.88
N ALA A 757 25.90 1.20 -17.26
CA ALA A 757 26.40 0.49 -16.09
C ALA A 757 27.13 -0.79 -16.52
N GLN A 758 28.30 -1.03 -15.92
CA GLN A 758 29.11 -2.23 -16.15
C GLN A 758 29.55 -2.82 -14.81
N VAL A 759 29.44 -4.14 -14.71
CA VAL A 759 30.06 -4.94 -13.66
C VAL A 759 31.21 -5.70 -14.30
N ILE A 760 32.43 -5.42 -13.84
CA ILE A 760 33.67 -5.91 -14.42
C ILE A 760 34.48 -6.66 -13.36
N ASP A 761 35.20 -7.69 -13.79
CA ASP A 761 36.33 -8.24 -13.05
C ASP A 761 37.65 -7.83 -13.74
N ASP A 762 38.78 -8.40 -13.28
CA ASP A 762 40.11 -8.11 -13.84
C ASP A 762 40.27 -8.53 -15.31
N GLN A 763 39.40 -9.39 -15.85
CA GLN A 763 39.57 -10.06 -17.14
C GLN A 763 38.50 -9.66 -18.17
N HIS A 764 37.26 -9.39 -17.75
CA HIS A 764 36.17 -9.05 -18.65
C HIS A 764 35.02 -8.29 -17.97
N ALA A 765 34.13 -7.73 -18.81
CA ALA A 765 32.82 -7.27 -18.36
C ALA A 765 31.89 -8.48 -18.15
N LEU A 766 31.47 -8.70 -16.90
CA LEU A 766 30.52 -9.74 -16.52
C LEU A 766 29.11 -9.38 -17.03
N MET A 767 28.67 -8.16 -16.76
CA MET A 767 27.34 -7.68 -17.16
C MET A 767 27.39 -6.19 -17.49
N GLN A 768 26.64 -5.78 -18.51
CA GLN A 768 26.50 -4.39 -18.95
C GLN A 768 25.03 -4.10 -19.26
N LEU A 769 24.54 -2.93 -18.87
CA LEU A 769 23.20 -2.43 -19.16
C LEU A 769 23.28 -0.95 -19.54
N ASP A 770 22.59 -0.54 -20.60
CA ASP A 770 22.47 0.87 -21.00
C ASP A 770 21.07 1.45 -20.68
N GLY A 771 20.93 2.78 -20.75
CA GLY A 771 19.66 3.50 -20.58
C GLY A 771 18.66 3.31 -21.74
N GLN A 772 18.86 2.29 -22.58
CA GLN A 772 17.90 1.82 -23.57
C GLN A 772 17.43 0.38 -23.29
N GLY A 773 17.88 -0.23 -22.20
CA GLY A 773 17.55 -1.61 -21.83
C GLY A 773 18.39 -2.68 -22.53
N ASN A 774 19.41 -2.30 -23.33
CA ASN A 774 20.27 -3.29 -23.96
C ASN A 774 21.23 -3.87 -22.93
N CYS A 775 21.14 -5.19 -22.72
CA CYS A 775 21.99 -5.90 -21.79
C CYS A 775 23.00 -6.80 -22.52
N GLN A 776 24.23 -6.86 -22.01
CA GLN A 776 25.21 -7.89 -22.34
C GLN A 776 25.61 -8.65 -21.08
N HIS A 777 25.74 -9.97 -21.18
CA HIS A 777 26.26 -10.85 -20.13
C HIS A 777 27.38 -11.71 -20.71
N ASN A 778 28.58 -11.60 -20.15
CA ASN A 778 29.80 -12.25 -20.65
C ASN A 778 30.03 -12.03 -22.17
N GLY A 779 29.88 -10.78 -22.61
CA GLY A 779 30.06 -10.37 -24.01
C GLY A 779 28.99 -10.86 -24.99
N LYS A 780 27.90 -11.49 -24.50
CA LYS A 780 26.76 -11.90 -25.33
C LYS A 780 25.54 -11.04 -24.99
N ALA A 781 24.75 -10.68 -26.01
CA ALA A 781 23.48 -10.00 -25.78
C ALA A 781 22.56 -10.85 -24.89
N ALA A 782 22.00 -10.23 -23.86
CA ALA A 782 20.99 -10.81 -22.98
C ALA A 782 19.69 -10.02 -23.16
N ALA A 783 18.59 -10.72 -23.36
CA ALA A 783 17.28 -10.12 -23.54
C ALA A 783 16.24 -11.01 -22.89
N PHE A 784 15.12 -10.41 -22.48
CA PHE A 784 13.95 -11.16 -22.08
C PHE A 784 13.50 -12.06 -23.25
N PRO A 785 13.24 -13.36 -23.02
CA PRO A 785 12.92 -14.27 -24.11
C PRO A 785 11.61 -13.86 -24.80
N PRO A 786 11.51 -14.03 -26.13
CA PRO A 786 10.25 -13.78 -26.82
C PRO A 786 9.21 -14.79 -26.35
N LEU A 787 8.09 -14.30 -25.83
CA LEU A 787 6.97 -15.11 -25.35
C LEU A 787 5.76 -14.96 -26.27
N VAL A 788 5.01 -16.05 -26.45
CA VAL A 788 3.74 -16.02 -27.20
C VAL A 788 2.58 -15.81 -26.23
N GLY A 789 2.02 -14.60 -26.24
CA GLY A 789 0.90 -14.23 -25.38
C GLY A 789 1.28 -14.32 -23.91
N ASN A 790 0.49 -15.10 -23.17
CA ASN A 790 0.55 -15.19 -21.72
C ASN A 790 1.22 -16.48 -21.23
N GLU A 791 2.11 -17.09 -22.02
CA GLU A 791 2.79 -18.32 -21.63
C GLU A 791 3.75 -18.13 -20.43
N ILE A 792 3.98 -19.23 -19.72
CA ILE A 792 4.93 -19.30 -18.60
C ILE A 792 6.00 -20.32 -19.00
N GLN A 793 7.21 -19.85 -19.27
CA GLN A 793 8.34 -20.73 -19.56
C GLN A 793 9.06 -21.05 -18.27
N VAL A 794 9.08 -22.32 -17.86
CA VAL A 794 9.77 -22.78 -16.65
C VAL A 794 10.85 -23.79 -17.04
N THR A 795 12.06 -23.58 -16.54
CA THR A 795 13.18 -24.51 -16.66
C THR A 795 13.63 -24.92 -15.27
N VAL A 796 13.69 -26.23 -15.01
CA VAL A 796 14.25 -26.79 -13.78
C VAL A 796 15.54 -27.52 -14.13
N SER A 797 16.60 -27.21 -13.41
CA SER A 797 17.94 -27.79 -13.58
C SER A 797 18.37 -28.50 -12.30
N GLY A 798 19.10 -29.61 -12.41
CA GLY A 798 19.59 -30.34 -11.23
C GLY A 798 18.59 -31.33 -10.62
N ASP A 799 17.40 -31.51 -11.22
CA ASP A 799 16.53 -32.65 -10.94
C ASP A 799 17.22 -33.91 -11.49
N ALA A 800 17.72 -34.78 -10.61
CA ALA A 800 17.99 -36.16 -11.01
C ALA A 800 16.64 -36.79 -11.41
N GLN A 801 16.57 -37.32 -12.64
CA GLN A 801 15.44 -38.09 -13.15
C GLN A 801 15.05 -39.26 -12.24
#